data_AF-A0A7R9LM58-F1
#
_entry.id   AF-A0A7R9LM58-F1
#
_cell.length_a   1.000
_cell.length_b   1.000
_cell.length_c   1.000
_cell.angle_alpha   90.00
_cell.angle_beta   90.00
_cell.angle_gamma   90.00
#
_symmetry.space_group_name_H-M   'P 1'
#
loop_
_entity.id
_entity.type
_entity.pdbx_description
1 polymer ?
#
loop_
_entity_poly.entity_id
_entity_poly.type
_entity_poly.pdbx_seq_one_letter_code
_entity_poly.pdbx_strand_id
1 'polypeptide(L)'
;MIQKARLEHTGDPRQPRLPLIRLRLEFTDESHQFHSAQFGAQYNGRVANPSEVIHYVKRKDNRIYEDEGNIDLNEMRALLDDEVLGERVNITNIIKEYFDKIEDQKLKLGLLSENALTLAVIELVEKDSTEAIADVYEAQKESMKRCLLALEDLQVDDIKNEIRRIKNENPFGSDSQDLDRILAESRTRNRSAVKTEPIDEDNGNQSDIEFMGGSNGMNGSDAEEEESRQTATRGRGRGRGRGSRGRGRATVKRSPESKYRASTQQTLDVMGASTASTSSSTCSSRRNSPRRAAAAKKPKAAVFQHLPLGNLTSEEPSVIIKRNLDVFERIASIASKEGVQILVYPEDAIINTRYPRSKIAQIAEQIPDPLIGNHNPCDNPSEYEDKVKTYRLSCFAKTNNLYIVADYGDRVECDTTSDVNCPTDGHYLFNTAVAFGPDGALLAKYHKMQLFHEFHYNVPPKPELIHFDTPFGRMGLFICFDILFKNPATDLISKYGVKTMLYPLWWFDELPFKSANQVQEGWAFTNQVNLLAANMQFPQSGSIGSGIYSGQNGPMIESNISEEKAHLMIADIPIDSKNTGAKCLANRYNKRIVIDDLVDSSEYKPFVSLDLKGSALYRLKGEQNSAEVCNNGFCCQLDYSVQNGLSLKGNSYWLIVANRSGHGLSQLRYPLCEEFCGVFQCEDDSCQSFPTKSNESIFKNIKISAKFSTNYVYPSATTNDLKQISMHKWIHRDSKQIGSEVTLSLQDIDEPVLSMGLYGRCYDRDPPYRQ
;
A
#
# COMPACT_ATOMS: atom_id res chain seq x y z
N MET A 1 -20.39 -24.37 11.25
CA MET A 1 -20.05 -25.36 10.21
C MET A 1 -21.24 -26.25 9.82
N ILE A 2 -21.88 -26.97 10.76
CA ILE A 2 -23.04 -27.85 10.42
C ILE A 2 -24.20 -27.09 9.74
N GLN A 3 -24.57 -25.90 10.23
CA GLN A 3 -25.61 -25.06 9.60
C GLN A 3 -25.22 -24.60 8.19
N LYS A 4 -23.95 -24.21 7.99
CA LYS A 4 -23.39 -23.83 6.68
C LYS A 4 -23.46 -24.98 5.68
N ALA A 5 -23.05 -26.18 6.08
CA ALA A 5 -23.13 -27.37 5.22
C ALA A 5 -24.57 -27.76 4.84
N ARG A 6 -25.57 -27.44 5.69
CA ARG A 6 -26.99 -27.62 5.34
C ARG A 6 -27.46 -26.65 4.26
N LEU A 7 -26.92 -25.42 4.23
CA LEU A 7 -27.24 -24.43 3.21
C LEU A 7 -26.60 -24.77 1.85
N GLU A 8 -25.51 -25.53 1.86
CA GLU A 8 -24.77 -25.98 0.66
C GLU A 8 -25.29 -27.31 0.09
N HIS A 9 -26.38 -27.86 0.65
CA HIS A 9 -26.97 -29.11 0.19
C HIS A 9 -27.74 -28.89 -1.13
N THR A 10 -27.31 -29.54 -2.21
CA THR A 10 -27.83 -29.33 -3.57
C THR A 10 -29.10 -30.13 -3.85
N GLY A 11 -29.40 -31.13 -3.00
CA GLY A 11 -30.59 -31.97 -3.10
C GLY A 11 -30.45 -33.19 -4.01
N ASP A 12 -29.24 -33.48 -4.51
CA ASP A 12 -28.95 -34.70 -5.27
C ASP A 12 -29.14 -35.95 -4.37
N PRO A 13 -29.88 -36.99 -4.81
CA PRO A 13 -30.07 -38.24 -4.06
C PRO A 13 -28.77 -38.97 -3.67
N ARG A 14 -27.68 -38.74 -4.40
CA ARG A 14 -26.34 -39.31 -4.14
C ARG A 14 -25.50 -38.48 -3.19
N GLN A 15 -25.94 -37.27 -2.83
CA GLN A 15 -25.22 -36.42 -1.90
C GLN A 15 -25.36 -36.96 -0.46
N PRO A 16 -24.26 -37.06 0.30
CA PRO A 16 -24.31 -37.50 1.69
C PRO A 16 -25.17 -36.58 2.55
N ARG A 17 -26.06 -37.17 3.36
CA ARG A 17 -27.01 -36.41 4.21
C ARG A 17 -26.37 -35.74 5.43
N LEU A 18 -25.21 -36.25 5.87
CA LEU A 18 -24.48 -35.71 7.01
C LEU A 18 -23.14 -35.13 6.53
N PRO A 19 -22.76 -33.94 7.00
CA PRO A 19 -21.50 -33.32 6.63
C PRO A 19 -20.32 -34.01 7.33
N LEU A 20 -19.21 -34.13 6.61
CA LEU A 20 -17.93 -34.54 7.17
C LEU A 20 -17.18 -33.30 7.67
N ILE A 21 -16.87 -33.23 8.96
CA ILE A 21 -16.26 -32.05 9.60
C ILE A 21 -15.00 -32.48 10.33
N ARG A 22 -13.85 -31.89 9.95
CA ARG A 22 -12.56 -32.12 10.60
C ARG A 22 -12.00 -30.79 11.11
N LEU A 23 -11.74 -30.72 12.41
CA LEU A 23 -11.17 -29.59 13.12
C LEU A 23 -9.71 -29.92 13.41
N ARG A 24 -8.79 -29.10 12.93
CA ARG A 24 -7.37 -29.20 13.27
C ARG A 24 -7.10 -28.30 14.47
N LEU A 25 -6.70 -28.89 15.60
CA LEU A 25 -6.33 -28.15 16.81
C LEU A 25 -4.82 -28.22 16.98
N GLU A 26 -4.18 -27.05 17.00
CA GLU A 26 -2.76 -26.93 17.27
C GLU A 26 -2.55 -26.72 18.76
N PHE A 27 -1.64 -27.50 19.36
CA PHE A 27 -1.35 -27.44 20.78
C PHE A 27 0.16 -27.31 21.00
N THR A 28 0.53 -26.56 22.04
CA THR A 28 1.91 -26.39 22.52
C THR A 28 2.21 -27.38 23.66
N ASP A 29 1.25 -27.59 24.56
CA ASP A 29 1.33 -28.55 25.66
C ASP A 29 0.33 -29.71 25.45
N GLU A 30 0.79 -30.93 25.67
CA GLU A 30 -0.01 -32.17 25.58
C GLU A 30 -1.10 -32.23 26.66
N SER A 31 -0.95 -31.49 27.76
CA SER A 31 -1.97 -31.39 28.82
C SER A 31 -3.30 -30.75 28.36
N HIS A 32 -3.27 -29.97 27.28
CA HIS A 32 -4.45 -29.33 26.70
C HIS A 32 -5.25 -30.24 25.76
N GLN A 33 -4.80 -31.47 25.52
CA GLN A 33 -5.56 -32.45 24.74
C GLN A 33 -6.71 -33.02 25.54
N PHE A 34 -7.87 -33.15 24.90
CA PHE A 34 -9.05 -33.78 25.47
C PHE A 34 -9.53 -34.93 24.58
N HIS A 35 -10.38 -35.79 25.11
CA HIS A 35 -10.78 -37.00 24.43
C HIS A 35 -11.67 -36.69 23.21
N SER A 36 -11.11 -36.73 21.99
CA SER A 36 -11.80 -36.37 20.74
C SER A 36 -13.13 -37.09 20.54
N ALA A 37 -13.24 -38.35 20.96
CA ALA A 37 -14.48 -39.12 20.82
C ALA A 37 -15.58 -38.66 21.80
N GLN A 38 -15.23 -38.13 22.98
CA GLN A 38 -16.22 -37.59 23.92
C GLN A 38 -16.80 -36.27 23.42
N PHE A 39 -15.94 -35.40 22.86
CA PHE A 39 -16.39 -34.20 22.17
C PHE A 39 -17.27 -34.53 20.96
N GLY A 40 -16.83 -35.50 20.17
CA GLY A 40 -17.54 -36.03 19.01
C GLY A 40 -18.93 -36.60 19.29
N ALA A 41 -19.09 -37.26 20.44
CA ALA A 41 -20.34 -37.90 20.85
C ALA A 41 -21.52 -36.91 20.94
N GLN A 42 -21.25 -35.63 21.27
CA GLN A 42 -22.25 -34.57 21.32
C GLN A 42 -22.86 -34.24 19.93
N TYR A 43 -22.23 -34.71 18.87
CA TYR A 43 -22.61 -34.46 17.47
C TYR A 43 -23.00 -35.74 16.72
N ASN A 44 -23.23 -36.85 17.43
CA ASN A 44 -23.72 -38.09 16.85
C ASN A 44 -25.02 -37.86 16.05
N GLY A 45 -25.07 -38.40 14.83
CA GLY A 45 -26.19 -38.20 13.91
C GLY A 45 -26.29 -36.80 13.29
N ARG A 46 -25.36 -35.89 13.60
CA ARG A 46 -25.27 -34.54 13.00
C ARG A 46 -24.06 -34.36 12.09
N VAL A 47 -23.02 -35.18 12.26
CA VAL A 47 -21.81 -35.23 11.43
C VAL A 47 -21.52 -36.66 11.01
N ALA A 48 -20.83 -36.85 9.88
CA ALA A 48 -20.51 -38.17 9.34
C ALA A 48 -19.33 -38.86 10.04
N ASN A 49 -18.48 -38.11 10.76
CA ASN A 49 -17.26 -38.60 11.39
C ASN A 49 -17.17 -38.24 12.89
N PRO A 50 -18.16 -38.60 13.74
CA PRO A 50 -18.22 -38.15 15.13
C PRO A 50 -16.97 -38.52 15.94
N SER A 51 -16.38 -39.70 15.73
CA SER A 51 -15.18 -40.13 16.47
C SER A 51 -13.88 -39.45 16.03
N GLU A 52 -13.87 -38.76 14.88
CA GLU A 52 -12.69 -38.17 14.26
C GLU A 52 -12.92 -36.69 13.90
N VAL A 53 -13.73 -35.98 14.70
CA VAL A 53 -13.98 -34.55 14.45
C VAL A 53 -12.73 -33.71 14.73
N ILE A 54 -11.86 -34.15 15.64
CA ILE A 54 -10.68 -33.37 16.08
C ILE A 54 -9.38 -34.09 15.69
N HIS A 55 -8.50 -33.35 15.03
CA HIS A 55 -7.13 -33.74 14.71
C HIS A 55 -6.15 -32.83 15.45
N TYR A 56 -5.41 -33.38 16.40
CA TYR A 56 -4.37 -32.66 17.11
C TYR A 56 -3.08 -32.59 16.30
N VAL A 57 -2.47 -31.41 16.22
CA VAL A 57 -1.16 -31.21 15.60
C VAL A 57 -0.24 -30.53 16.60
N LYS A 58 0.81 -31.24 17.00
CA LYS A 58 1.83 -30.70 17.91
C LYS A 58 2.57 -29.58 17.19
N ARG A 59 2.54 -28.37 17.74
CA ARG A 59 3.36 -27.27 17.25
C ARG A 59 4.81 -27.63 17.57
N LYS A 60 5.64 -27.83 16.54
CA LYS A 60 7.09 -27.88 16.74
C LYS A 60 7.48 -26.46 17.13
N ASP A 61 8.06 -26.28 18.32
CA ASP A 61 8.77 -25.04 18.61
C ASP A 61 9.80 -24.85 17.51
N ASN A 62 9.61 -23.79 16.74
CA ASN A 62 10.66 -23.29 15.89
C ASN A 62 11.81 -22.98 16.84
N ARG A 63 12.92 -23.73 16.72
CA ARG A 63 14.20 -23.23 17.19
C ARG A 63 14.40 -21.89 16.49
N ILE A 64 14.18 -20.83 17.26
CA ILE A 64 14.61 -19.49 16.92
C ILE A 64 16.12 -19.64 16.75
N TYR A 65 16.62 -19.28 15.56
CA TYR A 65 18.04 -19.03 15.43
C TYR A 65 18.36 -17.93 16.43
N GLU A 66 19.15 -18.27 17.45
CA GLU A 66 19.76 -17.31 18.35
C GLU A 66 20.43 -16.24 17.50
N ASP A 67 19.75 -15.10 17.42
CA ASP A 67 20.39 -13.84 17.05
C ASP A 67 21.44 -13.60 18.14
N GLU A 68 22.66 -13.25 17.78
CA GLU A 68 23.72 -12.89 18.72
C GLU A 68 23.43 -11.51 19.37
N GLY A 69 22.22 -11.35 19.91
CA GLY A 69 21.80 -10.28 20.79
C GLY A 69 21.29 -10.93 22.07
N ASN A 70 22.13 -10.91 23.12
CA ASN A 70 21.87 -11.46 24.46
C ASN A 70 20.66 -10.79 25.18
N ILE A 71 19.45 -10.82 24.65
CA ILE A 71 18.25 -10.40 25.38
C ILE A 71 17.41 -11.65 25.58
N ASP A 72 17.22 -12.07 26.83
CA ASP A 72 16.36 -13.21 27.16
C ASP A 72 14.89 -12.84 26.94
N LEU A 73 14.45 -13.04 25.70
CA LEU A 73 13.09 -12.79 25.25
C LEU A 73 12.06 -13.62 26.01
N ASN A 74 12.44 -14.73 26.65
CA ASN A 74 11.51 -15.55 27.42
C ASN A 74 11.23 -14.90 28.78
N GLU A 75 12.24 -14.29 29.40
CA GLU A 75 12.10 -13.60 30.68
C GLU A 75 11.31 -12.29 30.53
N MET A 76 11.54 -11.53 29.44
CA MET A 76 10.69 -10.38 29.09
C MET A 76 9.22 -10.77 28.86
N ARG A 77 8.98 -11.95 28.26
CA ARG A 77 7.62 -12.44 28.01
C ARG A 77 6.92 -12.88 29.29
N ALA A 78 7.66 -13.47 30.24
CA ALA A 78 7.15 -13.83 31.55
C ALA A 78 6.78 -12.61 32.41
N LEU A 79 7.46 -11.47 32.22
CA LEU A 79 7.13 -10.21 32.89
C LEU A 79 5.90 -9.49 32.29
N LEU A 80 5.49 -9.85 31.08
CA LEU A 80 4.38 -9.26 30.33
C LEU A 80 3.16 -10.19 30.23
N ASP A 81 3.12 -11.27 31.01
CA ASP A 81 2.01 -12.22 31.02
C ASP A 81 0.77 -11.63 31.73
N ASP A 82 -0.41 -11.79 31.12
CA ASP A 82 -1.66 -11.12 31.51
C ASP A 82 -2.16 -11.56 32.91
N GLU A 83 -1.87 -12.79 33.35
CA GLU A 83 -2.17 -13.24 34.72
C GLU A 83 -1.30 -12.55 35.79
N VAL A 84 -0.09 -12.10 35.42
CA VAL A 84 0.89 -11.49 36.31
C VAL A 84 0.74 -9.96 36.36
N LEU A 85 0.23 -9.36 35.27
CA LEU A 85 -0.06 -7.92 35.15
C LEU A 85 -1.27 -7.47 35.99
N GLY A 86 -2.21 -8.37 36.30
CA GLY A 86 -3.40 -8.08 37.10
C GLY A 86 -3.11 -7.58 38.53
N GLU A 87 -1.96 -7.91 39.11
CA GLU A 87 -1.51 -7.41 40.41
C GLU A 87 -0.51 -6.23 40.29
N ARG A 88 0.02 -5.92 39.10
CA ARG A 88 1.14 -4.98 38.89
C ARG A 88 0.69 -3.69 38.20
N VAL A 89 0.31 -2.70 39.00
CA VAL A 89 -0.37 -1.48 38.52
C VAL A 89 0.59 -0.39 37.97
N ASN A 90 1.91 -0.59 37.87
CA ASN A 90 2.80 0.49 37.40
C ASN A 90 4.03 0.00 36.61
N ILE A 91 4.23 0.55 35.40
CA ILE A 91 5.38 0.31 34.50
C ILE A 91 6.73 0.55 35.20
N THR A 92 6.72 1.43 36.22
CA THR A 92 7.83 1.76 37.11
C THR A 92 8.42 0.53 37.80
N ASN A 93 7.59 -0.46 38.17
CA ASN A 93 8.05 -1.66 38.86
C ASN A 93 8.62 -2.70 37.90
N ILE A 94 8.14 -2.72 36.65
CA ILE A 94 8.53 -3.71 35.63
C ILE A 94 9.97 -3.46 35.15
N ILE A 95 10.34 -2.20 34.91
CA ILE A 95 11.69 -1.83 34.42
C ILE A 95 12.75 -2.14 35.48
N LYS A 96 12.49 -1.81 36.75
CA LYS A 96 13.42 -2.12 37.85
C LYS A 96 13.56 -3.62 38.06
N GLU A 97 12.45 -4.35 38.11
CA GLU A 97 12.46 -5.80 38.34
C GLU A 97 13.15 -6.56 37.20
N TYR A 98 13.06 -6.07 35.96
CA TYR A 98 13.82 -6.62 34.83
C TYR A 98 15.33 -6.49 35.04
N PHE A 99 15.84 -5.29 35.33
CA PHE A 99 17.29 -5.07 35.50
C PHE A 99 17.86 -5.60 36.84
N ASP A 100 17.02 -5.77 37.86
CA ASP A 100 17.38 -6.42 39.12
C ASP A 100 17.56 -7.93 38.96
N LYS A 101 16.72 -8.60 38.16
CA LYS A 101 16.76 -10.06 37.94
C LYS A 101 17.85 -10.53 36.98
N ILE A 102 18.32 -9.65 36.09
CA ILE A 102 19.41 -9.97 35.18
C ILE A 102 20.71 -10.22 35.98
N GLU A 103 21.23 -11.45 35.94
CA GLU A 103 22.51 -11.82 36.55
C GLU A 103 23.72 -11.41 35.68
N ASP A 104 23.55 -11.33 34.35
CA ASP A 104 24.63 -10.94 33.43
C ASP A 104 24.92 -9.42 33.47
N GLN A 105 26.09 -9.08 33.99
CA GLN A 105 26.60 -7.71 34.07
C GLN A 105 26.76 -7.00 32.71
N LYS A 106 26.76 -7.72 31.59
CA LYS A 106 26.80 -7.13 30.24
C LYS A 106 25.43 -6.61 29.77
N LEU A 107 24.35 -7.07 30.40
CA LEU A 107 22.97 -6.73 30.03
C LEU A 107 22.34 -5.67 30.93
N LYS A 108 23.01 -5.37 32.05
CA LYS A 108 22.66 -4.20 32.86
C LYS A 108 23.02 -2.92 32.11
N LEU A 109 22.19 -1.89 32.30
CA LEU A 109 22.46 -0.57 31.72
C LEU A 109 23.86 -0.09 32.14
N GLY A 110 24.70 0.32 31.19
CA GLY A 110 26.05 0.77 31.49
C GLY A 110 26.11 2.20 32.00
N LEU A 111 25.61 3.13 31.17
CA LEU A 111 25.64 4.57 31.44
C LEU A 111 24.33 5.08 32.06
N LEU A 112 23.19 4.60 31.55
CA LEU A 112 21.88 5.07 31.96
C LEU A 112 21.47 4.49 33.32
N SER A 113 20.89 5.29 34.21
CA SER A 113 20.29 4.79 35.46
C SER A 113 18.86 4.29 35.23
N GLU A 114 18.45 3.27 35.97
CA GLU A 114 17.11 2.66 35.84
C GLU A 114 16.00 3.68 36.16
N ASN A 115 16.22 4.55 37.15
CA ASN A 115 15.30 5.64 37.47
C ASN A 115 15.17 6.64 36.31
N ALA A 116 16.27 7.00 35.65
CA ALA A 116 16.24 7.95 34.54
C ALA A 116 15.59 7.35 33.30
N LEU A 117 15.83 6.08 33.01
CA LEU A 117 15.12 5.35 31.96
C LEU A 117 13.61 5.32 32.24
N THR A 118 13.23 5.06 33.50
CA THR A 118 11.84 5.02 33.92
C THR A 118 11.15 6.37 33.70
N LEU A 119 11.77 7.47 34.12
CA LEU A 119 11.22 8.81 33.93
C LEU A 119 11.14 9.22 32.46
N ALA A 120 12.14 8.85 31.65
CA ALA A 120 12.14 9.11 30.22
C ALA A 120 11.01 8.36 29.49
N VAL A 121 10.75 7.11 29.90
CA VAL A 121 9.65 6.30 29.34
C VAL A 121 8.29 6.84 29.78
N ILE A 122 8.14 7.26 31.04
CA ILE A 122 6.91 7.90 31.51
C ILE A 122 6.64 9.19 30.72
N GLU A 123 7.64 10.05 30.51
CA GLU A 123 7.46 11.29 29.73
C GLU A 123 7.18 11.00 28.24
N LEU A 124 7.81 9.97 27.67
CA LEU A 124 7.53 9.51 26.32
C LEU A 124 6.08 9.04 26.18
N VAL A 125 5.58 8.26 27.13
CA VAL A 125 4.25 7.61 27.04
C VAL A 125 3.12 8.54 27.49
N GLU A 126 3.27 9.25 28.61
CA GLU A 126 2.22 10.10 29.16
C GLU A 126 2.17 11.48 28.49
N LYS A 127 3.31 11.98 27.97
CA LYS A 127 3.41 13.33 27.39
C LYS A 127 3.88 13.37 25.94
N ASP A 128 3.97 12.21 25.28
CA ASP A 128 4.26 12.05 23.85
C ASP A 128 5.58 12.73 23.40
N SER A 129 6.54 12.87 24.31
CA SER A 129 7.83 13.50 24.02
C SER A 129 8.80 12.49 23.39
N THR A 130 8.86 12.46 22.06
CA THR A 130 9.69 11.52 21.29
C THR A 130 11.19 11.64 21.56
N GLU A 131 11.64 12.79 22.05
CA GLU A 131 13.05 13.07 22.34
C GLU A 131 13.44 12.82 23.81
N ALA A 132 12.49 12.48 24.69
CA ALA A 132 12.71 12.34 26.13
C ALA A 132 13.83 11.35 26.49
N ILE A 133 13.90 10.21 25.80
CA ILE A 133 14.93 9.20 26.04
C ILE A 133 16.31 9.69 25.57
N ALA A 134 16.37 10.38 24.43
CA ALA A 134 17.62 10.91 23.89
C ALA A 134 18.17 12.05 24.74
N ASP A 135 17.31 12.98 25.18
CA ASP A 135 17.68 14.09 26.07
C ASP A 135 18.22 13.58 27.41
N VAL A 136 17.54 12.61 28.03
CA VAL A 136 17.96 12.03 29.30
C VAL A 136 19.29 11.26 29.15
N TYR A 137 19.48 10.56 28.03
CA TYR A 137 20.74 9.88 27.74
C TYR A 137 21.90 10.86 27.59
N GLU A 138 21.75 11.92 26.79
CA GLU A 138 22.81 12.91 26.57
C GLU A 138 23.13 13.69 27.86
N ALA A 139 22.13 13.99 28.68
CA ALA A 139 22.35 14.61 29.98
C ALA A 139 23.17 13.73 30.93
N GLN A 140 22.85 12.43 31.04
CA GLN A 140 23.62 11.53 31.89
C GLN A 140 25.03 11.28 31.35
N LYS A 141 25.19 11.26 30.03
CA LYS A 141 26.49 11.17 29.36
C LYS A 141 27.38 12.38 29.67
N GLU A 142 26.86 13.59 29.56
CA GLU A 142 27.66 14.80 29.80
C GLU A 142 28.00 14.96 31.29
N SER A 143 27.08 14.63 32.19
CA SER A 143 27.35 14.61 33.63
C SER A 143 28.39 13.54 34.01
N MET A 144 28.30 12.32 33.44
CA MET A 144 29.31 11.27 33.64
C MET A 144 30.69 11.74 33.14
N LYS A 145 30.73 12.38 31.98
CA LYS A 145 31.97 12.95 31.41
C LYS A 145 32.58 14.02 32.31
N ARG A 146 31.77 14.91 32.91
CA ARG A 146 32.28 15.89 33.89
C ARG A 146 32.86 15.22 35.13
N CYS A 147 32.20 14.20 35.67
CA CYS A 147 32.71 13.45 36.82
C CYS A 147 34.04 12.76 36.50
N LEU A 148 34.17 12.15 35.33
CA LEU A 148 35.42 11.50 34.90
C LEU A 148 36.56 12.51 34.70
N LEU A 149 36.27 13.71 34.19
CA LEU A 149 37.26 14.78 34.00
C LEU A 149 37.70 15.44 35.31
N ALA A 150 36.94 15.27 36.40
CA ALA A 150 37.27 15.79 37.73
C ALA A 150 38.18 14.85 38.54
N LEU A 151 38.46 13.64 38.04
CA LEU A 151 39.38 12.69 38.65
C LEU A 151 40.81 12.97 38.17
N GLU A 152 41.72 13.23 39.10
CA GLU A 152 43.16 13.30 38.81
C GLU A 152 43.71 11.86 38.60
N ASP A 153 44.55 11.68 37.58
CA ASP A 153 45.24 10.42 37.23
C ASP A 153 44.38 9.24 36.72
N LEU A 154 43.33 9.50 35.93
CA LEU A 154 42.53 8.44 35.29
C LEU A 154 43.24 7.80 34.08
N GLN A 155 43.54 6.51 34.15
CA GLN A 155 44.07 5.73 33.02
C GLN A 155 42.94 5.24 32.10
N VAL A 156 43.22 5.12 30.80
CA VAL A 156 42.21 4.78 29.77
C VAL A 156 41.53 3.43 30.03
N ASP A 157 42.28 2.46 30.56
CA ASP A 157 41.78 1.11 30.85
C ASP A 157 40.85 1.06 32.07
N ASP A 158 40.91 2.06 32.96
CA ASP A 158 40.13 2.12 34.19
C ASP A 158 38.79 2.87 34.03
N ILE A 159 38.59 3.57 32.90
CA ILE A 159 37.38 4.37 32.62
C ILE A 159 36.09 3.56 32.79
N LYS A 160 36.05 2.31 32.33
CA LYS A 160 34.85 1.47 32.42
C LYS A 160 34.51 1.08 33.86
N ASN A 161 35.52 0.83 34.68
CA ASN A 161 35.34 0.49 36.09
C ASN A 161 34.90 1.72 36.88
N GLU A 162 35.44 2.88 36.52
CA GLU A 162 35.11 4.15 37.15
C GLU A 162 33.68 4.61 36.82
N ILE A 163 33.22 4.45 35.58
CA ILE A 163 31.81 4.67 35.20
C ILE A 163 30.86 3.82 36.04
N ARG A 164 31.21 2.55 36.29
CA ARG A 164 30.40 1.66 37.14
C ARG A 164 30.41 2.08 38.60
N ARG A 165 31.57 2.50 39.12
CA ARG A 165 31.71 3.01 40.49
C ARG A 165 30.86 4.26 40.68
N ILE A 166 31.03 5.26 39.81
CA ILE A 166 30.27 6.52 39.83
C ILE A 166 28.77 6.22 39.70
N LYS A 167 28.35 5.32 38.80
CA LYS A 167 26.94 4.94 38.69
C LYS A 167 26.37 4.33 40.00
N ASN A 168 27.13 3.47 40.68
CA ASN A 168 26.68 2.79 41.89
C ASN A 168 26.74 3.67 43.15
N GLU A 169 27.64 4.65 43.20
CA GLU A 169 27.71 5.66 44.27
C GLU A 169 26.58 6.71 44.17
N ASN A 170 25.72 6.59 43.17
CA ASN A 170 24.47 7.31 42.99
C ASN A 170 24.53 8.86 42.97
N PRO A 171 25.47 9.49 42.24
CA PRO A 171 25.51 10.95 42.05
C PRO A 171 24.34 11.46 41.21
N PHE A 172 23.61 10.56 40.55
CA PHE A 172 22.41 10.86 39.75
C PHE A 172 21.09 10.65 40.51
N GLY A 173 21.15 10.22 41.77
CA GLY A 173 19.99 9.73 42.53
C GLY A 173 19.49 10.60 43.66
N SER A 174 19.95 11.84 43.80
CA SER A 174 19.37 12.80 44.76
C SER A 174 18.89 14.11 44.17
N ASP A 175 19.24 14.46 42.92
CA ASP A 175 18.73 15.68 42.28
C ASP A 175 17.68 15.33 41.22
N SER A 176 16.50 14.87 41.65
CA SER A 176 15.32 14.77 40.75
C SER A 176 15.03 16.11 40.07
N GLN A 177 15.47 17.21 40.68
CA GLN A 177 15.34 18.57 40.17
C GLN A 177 16.10 18.81 38.86
N ASP A 178 17.27 18.20 38.65
CA ASP A 178 18.03 18.40 37.40
C ASP A 178 17.41 17.60 36.25
N LEU A 179 16.94 16.37 36.50
CA LEU A 179 16.26 15.57 35.48
C LEU A 179 14.90 16.18 35.11
N ASP A 180 14.13 16.64 36.10
CA ASP A 180 12.87 17.36 35.88
C ASP A 180 13.09 18.69 35.17
N ARG A 181 14.21 19.38 35.44
CA ARG A 181 14.60 20.61 34.76
C ARG A 181 15.02 20.33 33.32
N ILE A 182 15.80 19.29 33.03
CA ILE A 182 16.17 18.89 31.65
C ILE A 182 14.93 18.52 30.85
N LEU A 183 14.02 17.75 31.44
CA LEU A 183 12.74 17.41 30.84
C LEU A 183 11.86 18.67 30.66
N ALA A 184 11.89 19.63 31.60
CA ALA A 184 11.20 20.91 31.45
C ALA A 184 11.84 21.85 30.41
N GLU A 185 13.16 21.85 30.28
CA GLU A 185 13.90 22.62 29.27
C GLU A 185 13.65 22.03 27.88
N SER A 186 13.53 20.71 27.76
CA SER A 186 13.02 20.02 26.56
C SER A 186 11.60 20.48 26.20
N ARG A 187 10.69 20.62 27.18
CA ARG A 187 9.36 21.23 26.98
C ARG A 187 9.44 22.68 26.48
N THR A 188 10.43 23.47 26.92
CA THR A 188 10.61 24.85 26.45
C THR A 188 11.26 24.94 25.07
N ARG A 189 12.14 24.02 24.67
CA ARG A 189 12.65 23.94 23.28
C ARG A 189 11.50 23.64 22.30
N ASN A 190 10.56 22.79 22.70
CA ASN A 190 9.34 22.53 21.94
C ASN A 190 8.32 23.70 21.96
N ARG A 191 8.34 24.56 22.98
CA ARG A 191 7.50 25.80 23.02
C ARG A 191 8.15 27.00 22.33
N SER A 192 9.47 27.13 22.32
CA SER A 192 10.21 28.24 21.72
C SER A 192 10.35 28.12 20.20
N ALA A 193 10.07 26.95 19.63
CA ALA A 193 9.81 26.81 18.18
C ALA A 193 8.49 27.46 17.74
N VAL A 194 7.67 27.96 18.68
CA VAL A 194 6.45 28.72 18.43
C VAL A 194 6.54 30.08 19.15
N LYS A 195 7.36 31.00 18.64
CA LYS A 195 7.15 32.46 18.74
C LYS A 195 7.96 33.20 17.67
N THR A 196 7.21 33.99 16.89
CA THR A 196 7.59 35.00 15.88
C THR A 196 8.84 35.81 16.20
N GLU A 197 9.74 35.94 15.23
CA GLU A 197 10.77 36.98 15.22
C GLU A 197 10.14 38.38 15.05
N PRO A 198 10.73 39.45 15.65
CA PRO A 198 10.33 40.82 15.40
C PRO A 198 10.95 41.38 14.12
N ILE A 199 10.21 42.28 13.49
CA ILE A 199 10.60 43.09 12.33
C ILE A 199 11.54 44.21 12.82
N ASP A 200 12.75 44.28 12.28
CA ASP A 200 13.61 45.48 12.31
C ASP A 200 13.27 46.37 11.11
N GLU A 201 12.72 47.56 11.36
CA GLU A 201 12.72 48.67 10.39
C GLU A 201 13.61 49.80 10.90
N ASP A 202 14.65 50.08 10.11
CA ASP A 202 15.57 51.20 10.28
C ASP A 202 14.90 52.53 9.85
N ASN A 203 15.42 53.59 10.45
CA ASN A 203 14.92 54.96 10.50
C ASN A 203 14.59 55.62 9.15
N GLY A 204 13.37 56.15 9.06
CA GLY A 204 12.95 57.10 8.03
C GLY A 204 12.05 58.19 8.62
N ASN A 205 12.68 59.30 9.00
CA ASN A 205 12.16 60.62 9.33
C ASN A 205 10.69 60.97 8.95
N GLN A 206 9.95 61.45 9.97
CA GLN A 206 9.34 62.79 10.06
C GLN A 206 7.80 62.93 10.08
N SER A 207 7.36 63.62 11.15
CA SER A 207 6.12 64.39 11.37
C SER A 207 4.79 63.62 11.39
N ASP A 208 3.87 63.80 12.32
CA ASP A 208 3.72 64.77 13.41
C ASP A 208 2.53 64.34 14.31
N ILE A 209 2.65 64.61 15.62
CA ILE A 209 1.60 65.22 16.48
C ILE A 209 0.39 64.33 16.85
N GLU A 210 0.40 63.73 18.05
CA GLU A 210 -0.31 64.18 19.28
C GLU A 210 -1.56 63.31 19.54
N PHE A 211 -2.05 62.99 20.74
CA PHE A 211 -1.64 63.23 22.11
C PHE A 211 -2.57 62.41 23.02
N MET A 212 -1.97 61.89 24.10
CA MET A 212 -2.51 61.61 25.44
C MET A 212 -3.59 60.57 25.75
N GLY A 213 -3.18 59.73 26.73
CA GLY A 213 -3.83 59.61 28.03
C GLY A 213 -4.46 58.23 28.21
N GLY A 214 -3.85 57.28 28.92
CA GLY A 214 -3.61 57.34 30.38
C GLY A 214 -4.90 56.89 31.10
N SER A 215 -4.95 56.03 32.11
CA SER A 215 -3.98 55.31 32.92
C SER A 215 -4.79 54.29 33.75
N ASN A 216 -4.10 53.26 34.23
CA ASN A 216 -4.29 52.57 35.52
C ASN A 216 -5.60 51.83 35.85
N GLY A 217 -5.41 50.59 36.32
CA GLY A 217 -5.80 50.29 37.71
C GLY A 217 -6.71 49.08 37.95
N MET A 218 -6.07 47.95 38.28
CA MET A 218 -6.35 47.05 39.42
C MET A 218 -7.78 46.53 39.73
N ASN A 219 -7.82 45.19 39.87
CA ASN A 219 -8.43 44.34 40.91
C ASN A 219 -9.94 44.43 41.23
N GLY A 220 -10.61 43.29 41.05
CA GLY A 220 -10.95 42.39 42.19
C GLY A 220 -12.41 42.34 42.67
N SER A 221 -12.85 41.11 42.96
CA SER A 221 -14.00 40.69 43.82
C SER A 221 -15.42 41.03 43.32
N ASP A 222 -16.50 40.30 43.61
CA ASP A 222 -16.79 38.98 44.16
C ASP A 222 -18.31 38.75 43.96
N ALA A 223 -18.75 37.48 43.99
CA ALA A 223 -20.03 36.93 44.50
C ALA A 223 -21.38 37.52 44.03
N GLU A 224 -22.21 36.74 43.32
CA GLU A 224 -23.33 35.90 43.83
C GLU A 224 -24.69 36.62 43.86
N GLU A 225 -25.68 36.13 43.10
CA GLU A 225 -26.92 35.53 43.64
C GLU A 225 -27.97 35.24 42.55
N GLU A 226 -28.75 34.20 42.85
CA GLU A 226 -29.80 33.54 42.08
C GLU A 226 -31.07 34.41 41.86
N GLU A 227 -31.85 34.12 40.82
CA GLU A 227 -33.08 33.29 40.92
C GLU A 227 -34.10 33.57 39.78
N SER A 228 -34.52 32.46 39.17
CA SER A 228 -35.79 32.10 38.51
C SER A 228 -36.90 33.12 38.14
N ARG A 229 -37.45 33.03 36.91
CA ARG A 229 -38.79 32.43 36.60
C ARG A 229 -39.33 32.76 35.19
N GLN A 230 -39.42 31.70 34.38
CA GLN A 230 -40.60 31.17 33.65
C GLN A 230 -41.71 32.08 33.05
N THR A 231 -41.89 31.87 31.73
CA THR A 231 -43.12 31.53 30.96
C THR A 231 -44.20 32.57 30.61
N ALA A 232 -44.55 32.62 29.30
CA ALA A 232 -45.87 32.29 28.69
C ALA A 232 -46.04 33.01 27.32
N THR A 233 -46.00 32.33 26.16
CA THR A 233 -47.08 31.70 25.35
C THR A 233 -48.23 32.56 24.76
N ARG A 234 -48.44 32.35 23.43
CA ARG A 234 -49.65 32.46 22.55
C ARG A 234 -50.10 33.87 22.09
N GLY A 235 -50.54 34.11 20.84
CA GLY A 235 -50.68 33.28 19.63
C GLY A 235 -51.59 33.90 18.53
N ARG A 236 -51.73 33.18 17.39
CA ARG A 236 -52.81 33.20 16.32
C ARG A 236 -53.01 34.48 15.46
N GLY A 237 -53.34 34.43 14.16
CA GLY A 237 -53.63 33.32 13.24
C GLY A 237 -54.24 33.75 11.86
N ARG A 238 -54.40 32.75 10.95
CA ARG A 238 -55.36 32.56 9.81
C ARG A 238 -55.38 33.54 8.59
N GLY A 239 -55.63 33.11 7.33
CA GLY A 239 -55.96 31.78 6.76
C GLY A 239 -56.34 31.76 5.24
N ARG A 240 -56.65 30.54 4.71
CA ARG A 240 -57.52 30.09 3.55
C ARG A 240 -57.14 30.48 2.09
N GLY A 241 -57.28 29.64 1.04
CA GLY A 241 -57.72 28.23 0.86
C GLY A 241 -57.98 27.81 -0.62
N ARG A 242 -58.34 26.51 -0.83
CA ARG A 242 -58.97 25.79 -2.01
C ARG A 242 -58.10 25.50 -3.26
N GLY A 243 -58.15 24.36 -3.98
CA GLY A 243 -58.85 23.05 -3.89
C GLY A 243 -58.88 22.27 -5.24
N SER A 244 -59.14 20.94 -5.18
CA SER A 244 -59.55 19.92 -6.22
C SER A 244 -58.50 18.82 -6.48
N ARG A 245 -58.67 17.54 -6.10
CA ARG A 245 -59.55 16.40 -6.50
C ARG A 245 -59.34 15.86 -7.92
N GLY A 246 -58.77 14.65 -8.01
CA GLY A 246 -58.88 13.71 -9.14
C GLY A 246 -58.45 12.30 -8.73
N ARG A 247 -59.40 11.36 -8.67
CA ARG A 247 -59.23 9.90 -8.44
C ARG A 247 -59.08 9.19 -9.79
N GLY A 248 -58.30 8.10 -9.83
CA GLY A 248 -58.36 7.08 -10.89
C GLY A 248 -57.59 5.81 -10.50
N ARG A 249 -58.28 4.66 -10.45
CA ARG A 249 -57.78 3.32 -10.11
C ARG A 249 -58.12 2.36 -11.27
N ALA A 250 -57.27 1.33 -11.45
CA ALA A 250 -57.40 0.11 -12.29
C ALA A 250 -57.06 0.33 -13.79
N THR A 251 -56.38 -0.57 -14.52
CA THR A 251 -56.44 -2.04 -14.55
C THR A 251 -55.18 -2.71 -15.11
N VAL A 252 -54.96 -3.95 -14.66
CA VAL A 252 -54.12 -5.05 -15.19
C VAL A 252 -54.44 -5.42 -16.65
N LYS A 253 -53.41 -5.78 -17.45
CA LYS A 253 -53.42 -6.81 -18.53
C LYS A 253 -51.95 -7.18 -18.83
N ARG A 254 -51.47 -8.34 -18.39
CA ARG A 254 -51.41 -9.66 -19.07
C ARG A 254 -50.60 -9.68 -20.38
N SER A 255 -49.61 -10.56 -20.37
CA SER A 255 -48.66 -11.02 -21.38
C SER A 255 -49.31 -11.57 -22.67
N PRO A 256 -48.48 -11.95 -23.67
CA PRO A 256 -48.25 -13.38 -23.83
C PRO A 256 -46.79 -13.78 -24.12
N GLU A 257 -46.43 -14.93 -23.55
CA GLU A 257 -45.33 -15.79 -23.98
C GLU A 257 -45.59 -16.39 -25.38
N SER A 258 -44.51 -16.62 -26.13
CA SER A 258 -44.38 -17.74 -27.07
C SER A 258 -42.92 -18.20 -27.06
N LYS A 259 -42.55 -19.30 -26.40
CA LYS A 259 -42.63 -20.73 -26.80
C LYS A 259 -41.70 -21.14 -27.96
N TYR A 260 -40.77 -22.06 -27.60
CA TYR A 260 -40.13 -23.14 -28.39
C TYR A 260 -39.03 -22.69 -29.38
N ARG A 261 -37.89 -23.39 -29.58
CA ARG A 261 -37.53 -24.80 -29.36
C ARG A 261 -36.00 -24.97 -29.44
N ALA A 262 -35.47 -25.98 -28.75
CA ALA A 262 -34.13 -26.52 -28.90
C ALA A 262 -34.01 -27.51 -30.08
N SER A 263 -32.81 -27.63 -30.67
CA SER A 263 -32.26 -28.86 -31.29
C SER A 263 -30.72 -28.75 -31.29
N THR A 264 -29.97 -29.50 -30.49
CA THR A 264 -29.45 -30.88 -30.69
C THR A 264 -28.33 -31.01 -31.73
N GLN A 265 -27.11 -31.24 -31.21
CA GLN A 265 -25.96 -32.08 -31.61
C GLN A 265 -25.73 -32.54 -33.07
N GLN A 266 -24.48 -32.44 -33.51
CA GLN A 266 -23.61 -33.52 -34.08
C GLN A 266 -22.21 -32.90 -34.39
N THR A 267 -21.12 -33.20 -33.66
CA THR A 267 -20.10 -34.27 -33.85
C THR A 267 -19.58 -34.47 -35.28
N LEU A 268 -18.27 -34.26 -35.50
CA LEU A 268 -17.29 -35.23 -36.06
C LEU A 268 -15.88 -34.60 -36.21
N ASP A 269 -14.93 -35.12 -35.42
CA ASP A 269 -13.57 -35.64 -35.73
C ASP A 269 -13.01 -35.52 -37.18
N VAL A 270 -11.71 -35.51 -37.54
CA VAL A 270 -10.36 -35.64 -36.93
C VAL A 270 -9.30 -35.57 -38.08
N MET A 271 -8.03 -35.21 -37.78
CA MET A 271 -6.75 -35.42 -38.55
C MET A 271 -6.58 -34.72 -39.94
N GLY A 272 -5.42 -34.24 -40.40
CA GLY A 272 -4.02 -34.23 -39.95
C GLY A 272 -3.08 -33.82 -41.10
N ALA A 273 -1.82 -33.47 -40.77
CA ALA A 273 -0.58 -33.45 -41.58
C ALA A 273 -0.19 -32.23 -42.47
N SER A 274 0.89 -31.57 -41.99
CA SER A 274 2.10 -31.00 -42.62
C SER A 274 2.17 -30.68 -44.13
N THR A 275 2.72 -29.50 -44.45
CA THR A 275 3.96 -29.33 -45.26
C THR A 275 4.55 -27.92 -45.09
N ALA A 276 5.88 -27.85 -45.03
CA ALA A 276 6.67 -26.63 -45.05
C ALA A 276 6.80 -26.05 -46.47
N SER A 277 6.81 -24.72 -46.59
CA SER A 277 7.47 -24.03 -47.70
C SER A 277 7.78 -22.57 -47.36
N THR A 278 9.07 -22.27 -47.37
CA THR A 278 9.69 -20.94 -47.44
C THR A 278 9.27 -20.22 -48.72
N SER A 279 8.83 -18.95 -48.62
CA SER A 279 9.02 -17.98 -49.70
C SER A 279 8.83 -16.55 -49.20
N SER A 280 9.87 -15.75 -49.42
CA SER A 280 9.91 -14.30 -49.35
C SER A 280 9.01 -13.65 -50.40
N SER A 281 8.79 -12.34 -50.19
CA SER A 281 8.44 -11.30 -51.18
C SER A 281 6.99 -10.77 -51.25
N THR A 282 6.96 -9.44 -51.07
CA THR A 282 6.15 -8.41 -51.74
C THR A 282 4.63 -8.35 -51.51
N CYS A 283 4.25 -7.33 -50.72
CA CYS A 283 2.87 -6.86 -50.58
C CYS A 283 2.46 -6.12 -51.88
N SER A 284 1.62 -6.75 -52.69
CA SER A 284 0.97 -6.12 -53.83
C SER A 284 -0.43 -5.64 -53.43
N SER A 285 -0.70 -4.35 -53.67
CA SER A 285 -1.97 -3.71 -53.40
C SER A 285 -3.07 -4.21 -54.34
N ARG A 286 -4.15 -4.79 -53.81
CA ARG A 286 -5.43 -4.86 -54.51
C ARG A 286 -6.48 -3.99 -53.80
N ARG A 287 -6.86 -2.91 -54.50
CA ARG A 287 -8.00 -2.04 -54.19
C ARG A 287 -9.31 -2.73 -54.59
N ASN A 288 -10.31 -2.61 -53.69
CA ASN A 288 -11.77 -2.54 -53.87
C ASN A 288 -12.41 -3.21 -52.63
N SER A 289 -13.23 -2.59 -51.78
CA SER A 289 -14.30 -1.60 -51.98
C SER A 289 -14.66 -0.93 -50.62
N PRO A 290 -15.35 0.23 -50.60
CA PRO A 290 -15.49 1.06 -49.40
C PRO A 290 -16.74 0.71 -48.59
N ARG A 291 -16.57 -0.08 -47.53
CA ARG A 291 -17.31 0.13 -46.28
C ARG A 291 -16.28 0.53 -45.24
N ARG A 292 -16.05 1.84 -45.10
CA ARG A 292 -15.39 2.41 -43.92
C ARG A 292 -16.30 2.10 -42.74
N ALA A 293 -16.10 0.95 -42.09
CA ALA A 293 -16.39 0.85 -40.67
C ALA A 293 -15.56 1.97 -40.03
N ALA A 294 -16.22 2.98 -39.47
CA ALA A 294 -15.53 3.98 -38.68
C ALA A 294 -14.73 3.22 -37.63
N ALA A 295 -13.40 3.29 -37.71
CA ALA A 295 -12.54 2.65 -36.72
C ALA A 295 -12.99 3.19 -35.35
N ALA A 296 -13.44 2.32 -34.45
CA ALA A 296 -13.86 2.71 -33.12
C ALA A 296 -12.71 3.52 -32.49
N LYS A 297 -12.98 4.79 -32.15
CA LYS A 297 -12.00 5.69 -31.57
C LYS A 297 -11.55 5.09 -30.24
N LYS A 298 -10.26 4.81 -30.10
CA LYS A 298 -9.70 4.29 -28.84
C LYS A 298 -9.90 5.36 -27.76
N PRO A 299 -10.34 4.97 -26.54
CA PRO A 299 -10.45 5.93 -25.45
C PRO A 299 -9.08 6.47 -25.05
N LYS A 300 -9.03 7.77 -24.76
CA LYS A 300 -7.85 8.41 -24.16
C LYS A 300 -7.94 8.33 -22.65
N ALA A 301 -6.93 7.76 -22.02
CA ALA A 301 -6.78 7.72 -20.58
C ALA A 301 -5.64 8.63 -20.13
N ALA A 302 -5.71 9.09 -18.88
CA ALA A 302 -4.63 9.82 -18.27
C ALA A 302 -4.38 9.39 -16.82
N VAL A 303 -3.13 9.50 -16.40
CA VAL A 303 -2.67 9.32 -15.02
C VAL A 303 -1.86 10.53 -14.62
N PHE A 304 -2.02 10.99 -13.39
CA PHE A 304 -1.29 12.15 -12.86
C PHE A 304 -0.28 11.69 -11.81
N GLN A 305 0.97 12.14 -11.96
CA GLN A 305 2.04 11.91 -11.00
C GLN A 305 2.33 13.20 -10.25
N HIS A 306 2.13 13.21 -8.93
CA HIS A 306 2.15 14.42 -8.11
C HIS A 306 2.46 14.15 -6.64
N LEU A 307 3.10 15.09 -5.98
CA LEU A 307 3.25 15.13 -4.53
C LEU A 307 2.28 16.18 -3.96
N PRO A 308 1.39 15.83 -3.01
CA PRO A 308 0.47 16.78 -2.40
C PRO A 308 1.23 17.97 -1.83
N LEU A 309 0.73 19.16 -2.13
CA LEU A 309 1.27 20.43 -1.65
C LEU A 309 0.82 20.69 -0.22
N GLY A 310 1.72 21.22 0.59
CA GLY A 310 1.45 21.70 1.94
C GLY A 310 2.27 20.99 3.01
N ASN A 311 2.53 21.70 4.11
CA ASN A 311 3.27 21.16 5.23
C ASN A 311 2.31 20.67 6.33
N LEU A 312 2.33 19.35 6.58
CA LEU A 312 1.44 18.70 7.55
C LEU A 312 1.63 19.18 8.99
N THR A 313 2.80 19.75 9.34
CA THR A 313 3.11 20.19 10.71
C THR A 313 2.76 21.64 10.98
N SER A 314 2.77 22.49 9.95
CA SER A 314 2.59 23.95 10.10
C SER A 314 1.31 24.50 9.49
N GLU A 315 0.59 23.73 8.67
CA GLU A 315 -0.62 24.19 8.00
C GLU A 315 -1.85 23.39 8.43
N GLU A 316 -3.00 24.08 8.46
CA GLU A 316 -4.28 23.42 8.73
C GLU A 316 -4.68 22.47 7.59
N PRO A 317 -5.16 21.25 7.89
CA PRO A 317 -5.51 20.27 6.86
C PRO A 317 -6.54 20.76 5.84
N SER A 318 -7.48 21.62 6.24
CA SER A 318 -8.49 22.18 5.34
C SER A 318 -7.87 23.05 4.24
N VAL A 319 -6.78 23.76 4.55
CA VAL A 319 -6.03 24.58 3.59
C VAL A 319 -5.27 23.69 2.60
N ILE A 320 -4.62 22.64 3.11
CA ILE A 320 -3.91 21.64 2.32
C ILE A 320 -4.86 20.94 1.34
N ILE A 321 -5.99 20.43 1.85
CA ILE A 321 -7.03 19.75 1.05
C ILE A 321 -7.53 20.67 -0.05
N LYS A 322 -7.88 21.92 0.28
CA LYS A 322 -8.38 22.88 -0.72
C LYS A 322 -7.35 23.12 -1.82
N ARG A 323 -6.09 23.35 -1.45
CA ARG A 323 -4.97 23.59 -2.39
C ARG A 323 -4.75 22.41 -3.34
N ASN A 324 -4.74 21.18 -2.84
CA ASN A 324 -4.56 20.01 -3.69
C ASN A 324 -5.80 19.74 -4.57
N LEU A 325 -7.01 20.02 -4.10
CA LEU A 325 -8.21 19.97 -4.93
C LEU A 325 -8.20 21.03 -6.05
N ASP A 326 -7.61 22.22 -5.81
CA ASP A 326 -7.42 23.25 -6.85
C ASP A 326 -6.45 22.76 -7.94
N VAL A 327 -5.38 22.05 -7.54
CA VAL A 327 -4.48 21.37 -8.49
C VAL A 327 -5.25 20.32 -9.29
N PHE A 328 -6.03 19.46 -8.62
CA PHE A 328 -6.79 18.41 -9.29
C PHE A 328 -7.77 19.00 -10.32
N GLU A 329 -8.51 20.05 -9.97
CA GLU A 329 -9.42 20.76 -10.89
C GLU A 329 -8.71 21.29 -12.15
N ARG A 330 -7.53 21.89 -11.96
CA ARG A 330 -6.69 22.36 -13.06
C ARG A 330 -6.25 21.21 -13.95
N ILE A 331 -5.81 20.09 -13.39
CA ILE A 331 -5.38 18.91 -14.16
C ILE A 331 -6.57 18.29 -14.91
N ALA A 332 -7.75 18.20 -14.30
CA ALA A 332 -8.97 17.75 -14.97
C ALA A 332 -9.30 18.63 -16.19
N SER A 333 -9.15 19.95 -16.04
CA SER A 333 -9.34 20.91 -17.13
C SER A 333 -8.33 20.74 -18.26
N ILE A 334 -7.06 20.47 -17.95
CA ILE A 334 -6.02 20.18 -18.95
C ILE A 334 -6.33 18.86 -19.66
N ALA A 335 -6.66 17.80 -18.92
CA ALA A 335 -6.99 16.49 -19.45
C ALA A 335 -8.21 16.56 -20.40
N SER A 336 -9.25 17.29 -20.02
CA SER A 336 -10.44 17.50 -20.85
C SER A 336 -10.11 18.16 -22.20
N LYS A 337 -9.24 19.19 -22.20
CA LYS A 337 -8.77 19.86 -23.43
C LYS A 337 -8.01 18.93 -24.37
N GLU A 338 -7.33 17.91 -23.84
CA GLU A 338 -6.63 16.89 -24.65
C GLU A 338 -7.56 15.76 -25.13
N GLY A 339 -8.84 15.81 -24.75
CA GLY A 339 -9.86 14.82 -25.09
C GLY A 339 -9.73 13.53 -24.30
N VAL A 340 -9.15 13.58 -23.10
CA VAL A 340 -9.14 12.48 -22.13
C VAL A 340 -10.57 12.12 -21.75
N GLN A 341 -10.82 10.83 -21.51
CA GLN A 341 -12.12 10.33 -21.05
C GLN A 341 -12.06 9.84 -19.60
N ILE A 342 -10.90 9.37 -19.13
CA ILE A 342 -10.70 8.91 -17.76
C ILE A 342 -9.37 9.42 -17.20
N LEU A 343 -9.39 9.92 -15.98
CA LEU A 343 -8.24 10.47 -15.27
C LEU A 343 -8.12 9.81 -13.88
N VAL A 344 -6.94 9.28 -13.57
CA VAL A 344 -6.62 8.68 -12.27
C VAL A 344 -5.61 9.56 -11.54
N TYR A 345 -5.92 9.88 -10.28
CA TYR A 345 -5.04 10.56 -9.34
C TYR A 345 -4.38 9.56 -8.37
N PRO A 346 -3.23 9.92 -7.75
CA PRO A 346 -2.56 9.04 -6.81
C PRO A 346 -3.30 8.85 -5.48
N GLU A 347 -2.88 7.80 -4.77
CA GLU A 347 -3.23 7.57 -3.36
C GLU A 347 -2.69 8.72 -2.50
N ASP A 348 -3.45 9.13 -1.48
CA ASP A 348 -3.03 10.18 -0.52
C ASP A 348 -2.68 11.55 -1.14
N ALA A 349 -2.97 11.77 -2.42
CA ALA A 349 -2.56 12.98 -3.15
C ALA A 349 -3.43 14.22 -2.89
N ILE A 350 -4.54 14.09 -2.15
CA ILE A 350 -5.31 15.23 -1.64
C ILE A 350 -4.69 15.75 -0.33
N ILE A 351 -4.35 14.82 0.56
CA ILE A 351 -3.65 15.07 1.81
C ILE A 351 -3.02 13.77 2.27
N ASN A 352 -1.71 13.82 2.54
CA ASN A 352 -0.96 12.68 3.05
C ASN A 352 -1.48 12.28 4.44
N THR A 353 -1.68 10.97 4.65
CA THR A 353 -2.29 10.42 5.86
C THR A 353 -1.34 10.17 7.03
N ARG A 354 -0.16 10.82 7.05
CA ARG A 354 0.78 10.82 8.19
C ARG A 354 0.29 11.64 9.40
N TYR A 355 -0.96 11.44 9.79
CA TYR A 355 -1.58 11.99 10.98
C TYR A 355 -1.99 10.87 11.94
N PRO A 356 -2.11 11.16 13.25
CA PRO A 356 -2.75 10.23 14.17
C PRO A 356 -4.21 9.99 13.77
N ARG A 357 -4.73 8.82 14.13
CA ARG A 357 -6.08 8.38 13.80
C ARG A 357 -7.17 9.42 14.12
N SER A 358 -7.06 10.08 15.28
CA SER A 358 -8.00 11.13 15.70
C SER A 358 -8.06 12.32 14.75
N LYS A 359 -6.93 12.69 14.14
CA LYS A 359 -6.86 13.79 13.17
C LYS A 359 -7.30 13.31 11.77
N ILE A 360 -7.00 12.06 11.38
CA ILE A 360 -7.58 11.44 10.18
C ILE A 360 -9.10 11.42 10.25
N ALA A 361 -9.67 11.07 11.41
CA ALA A 361 -11.12 11.03 11.63
C ALA A 361 -11.82 12.40 11.49
N GLN A 362 -11.08 13.50 11.66
CA GLN A 362 -11.59 14.87 11.48
C GLN A 362 -11.58 15.32 10.02
N ILE A 363 -10.70 14.74 9.19
CA ILE A 363 -10.53 15.13 7.79
C ILE A 363 -11.16 14.12 6.82
N ALA A 364 -11.42 12.89 7.26
CA ALA A 364 -12.16 11.89 6.50
C ALA A 364 -13.62 12.34 6.28
N GLU A 365 -14.20 11.91 5.16
CA GLU A 365 -15.61 12.19 4.83
C GLU A 365 -16.45 10.94 4.98
N GLN A 366 -17.74 11.08 5.30
CA GLN A 366 -18.68 9.97 5.19
C GLN A 366 -19.09 9.82 3.72
N ILE A 367 -18.46 8.89 3.01
CA ILE A 367 -18.69 8.67 1.58
C ILE A 367 -19.91 7.74 1.42
N PRO A 368 -20.96 8.14 0.67
CA PRO A 368 -22.13 7.28 0.49
C PRO A 368 -21.79 6.00 -0.27
N ASP A 369 -22.58 4.95 -0.08
CA ASP A 369 -22.46 3.71 -0.84
C ASP A 369 -23.17 3.86 -2.20
N PRO A 370 -22.45 3.82 -3.34
CA PRO A 370 -23.05 3.95 -4.66
C PRO A 370 -24.02 2.82 -5.03
N LEU A 371 -24.02 1.70 -4.28
CA LEU A 371 -25.00 0.63 -4.45
C LEU A 371 -26.34 0.94 -3.77
N ILE A 372 -26.37 1.92 -2.86
CA ILE A 372 -27.54 2.27 -2.05
C ILE A 372 -28.05 3.66 -2.43
N GLY A 373 -28.63 3.76 -3.62
CA GLY A 373 -29.20 5.00 -4.14
C GLY A 373 -28.36 5.62 -5.25
N ASN A 374 -28.87 6.70 -5.83
CA ASN A 374 -28.13 7.45 -6.85
C ASN A 374 -27.54 8.70 -6.22
N HIS A 375 -26.22 8.74 -6.10
CA HIS A 375 -25.49 9.83 -5.47
C HIS A 375 -24.84 10.70 -6.54
N ASN A 376 -25.32 11.93 -6.70
CA ASN A 376 -24.67 12.95 -7.53
C ASN A 376 -24.38 14.18 -6.66
N PRO A 377 -23.19 14.24 -6.04
CA PRO A 377 -22.82 15.34 -5.15
C PRO A 377 -22.90 16.71 -5.82
N CYS A 378 -22.48 16.82 -7.10
CA CYS A 378 -22.48 18.11 -7.79
C CYS A 378 -23.89 18.66 -8.05
N ASP A 379 -24.88 17.80 -8.28
CA ASP A 379 -26.27 18.21 -8.47
C ASP A 379 -27.02 18.47 -7.16
N ASN A 380 -26.47 18.03 -6.02
CA ASN A 380 -27.12 18.12 -4.72
C ASN A 380 -26.21 18.80 -3.68
N PRO A 381 -25.72 20.03 -3.91
CA PRO A 381 -24.69 20.67 -3.08
C PRO A 381 -25.07 20.76 -1.59
N SER A 382 -26.35 20.93 -1.26
CA SER A 382 -26.82 21.02 0.12
C SER A 382 -26.65 19.74 0.94
N GLU A 383 -26.57 18.56 0.30
CA GLU A 383 -26.36 17.28 0.99
C GLU A 383 -24.86 16.99 1.25
N TYR A 384 -23.98 17.74 0.60
CA TYR A 384 -22.52 17.53 0.59
C TYR A 384 -21.76 18.79 1.00
N GLU A 385 -22.41 19.74 1.68
CA GLU A 385 -21.81 21.01 2.14
C GLU A 385 -20.58 20.78 3.04
N ASP A 386 -20.61 19.71 3.85
CA ASP A 386 -19.53 19.27 4.73
C ASP A 386 -18.57 18.25 4.08
N LYS A 387 -18.82 17.85 2.84
CA LYS A 387 -18.06 16.81 2.10
C LYS A 387 -17.32 17.39 0.91
N VAL A 388 -16.38 18.30 1.20
CA VAL A 388 -15.69 19.12 0.20
C VAL A 388 -14.97 18.28 -0.87
N LYS A 389 -14.33 17.17 -0.50
CA LYS A 389 -13.61 16.28 -1.43
C LYS A 389 -14.60 15.61 -2.37
N THR A 390 -15.62 14.95 -1.80
CA THR A 390 -16.68 14.26 -2.55
C THR A 390 -17.41 15.20 -3.52
N TYR A 391 -17.82 16.38 -3.02
CA TYR A 391 -18.52 17.40 -3.82
C TYR A 391 -17.66 17.92 -4.96
N ARG A 392 -16.43 18.36 -4.68
CA ARG A 392 -15.56 18.97 -5.68
C ARG A 392 -15.17 17.97 -6.77
N LEU A 393 -14.78 16.75 -6.41
CA LEU A 393 -14.44 15.69 -7.38
C LEU A 393 -15.61 15.36 -8.33
N SER A 394 -16.83 15.25 -7.79
CA SER A 394 -18.06 15.09 -8.58
C SER A 394 -18.25 16.25 -9.58
N CYS A 395 -18.05 17.50 -9.13
CA CYS A 395 -18.18 18.65 -10.01
C CYS A 395 -17.08 18.76 -11.05
N PHE A 396 -15.84 18.37 -10.73
CA PHE A 396 -14.75 18.33 -11.70
C PHE A 396 -15.04 17.32 -12.80
N ALA A 397 -15.55 16.14 -12.43
CA ALA A 397 -15.92 15.07 -13.36
C ALA A 397 -17.01 15.57 -14.31
N LYS A 398 -18.07 16.18 -13.76
CA LYS A 398 -19.19 16.73 -14.53
C LYS A 398 -18.78 17.86 -15.47
N THR A 399 -18.08 18.86 -14.93
CA THR A 399 -17.71 20.07 -15.67
C THR A 399 -16.77 19.76 -16.83
N ASN A 400 -15.89 18.78 -16.64
CA ASN A 400 -14.89 18.38 -17.62
C ASN A 400 -15.31 17.19 -18.50
N ASN A 401 -16.50 16.62 -18.26
CA ASN A 401 -17.01 15.42 -18.92
C ASN A 401 -15.99 14.25 -18.87
N LEU A 402 -15.49 13.98 -17.67
CA LEU A 402 -14.46 12.97 -17.37
C LEU A 402 -14.98 11.92 -16.40
N TYR A 403 -14.51 10.68 -16.57
CA TYR A 403 -14.42 9.76 -15.45
C TYR A 403 -13.23 10.16 -14.58
N ILE A 404 -13.45 10.40 -13.28
CA ILE A 404 -12.38 10.76 -12.34
C ILE A 404 -12.25 9.68 -11.29
N VAL A 405 -11.01 9.26 -11.01
CA VAL A 405 -10.66 8.33 -9.94
C VAL A 405 -9.70 9.04 -8.99
N ALA A 406 -10.04 9.06 -7.71
CA ALA A 406 -9.24 9.68 -6.67
C ALA A 406 -9.34 8.86 -5.38
N ASP A 407 -8.45 9.17 -4.45
CA ASP A 407 -8.31 8.46 -3.18
C ASP A 407 -8.31 9.45 -1.99
N TYR A 408 -9.02 9.08 -0.91
CA TYR A 408 -9.04 9.81 0.36
C TYR A 408 -9.71 8.98 1.47
N GLY A 409 -9.62 9.43 2.73
CA GLY A 409 -10.22 8.74 3.87
C GLY A 409 -11.75 8.75 3.90
N ASP A 410 -12.36 7.56 4.05
CA ASP A 410 -13.77 7.36 4.38
C ASP A 410 -13.93 7.16 5.89
N ARG A 411 -15.02 7.69 6.44
CA ARG A 411 -15.42 7.52 7.84
C ARG A 411 -16.79 6.86 7.89
N VAL A 412 -16.89 5.75 8.61
CA VAL A 412 -18.14 5.01 8.77
C VAL A 412 -18.44 4.86 10.26
N GLU A 413 -19.49 5.54 10.74
CA GLU A 413 -19.90 5.40 12.14
C GLU A 413 -20.37 3.96 12.42
N CYS A 414 -20.03 3.46 13.61
CA CYS A 414 -20.47 2.16 14.09
C CYS A 414 -20.87 2.24 15.56
N ASP A 415 -21.72 1.31 15.99
CA ASP A 415 -22.17 1.23 17.38
C ASP A 415 -21.37 0.14 18.10
N THR A 416 -20.57 0.56 19.08
CA THR A 416 -19.69 -0.32 19.88
C THR A 416 -20.45 -1.36 20.70
N THR A 417 -21.78 -1.19 20.87
CA THR A 417 -22.61 -2.17 21.59
C THR A 417 -23.17 -3.27 20.70
N SER A 418 -23.34 -3.00 19.40
CA SER A 418 -23.99 -3.93 18.46
C SER A 418 -23.04 -4.50 17.41
N ASP A 419 -21.99 -3.78 17.03
CA ASP A 419 -20.93 -4.25 16.15
C ASP A 419 -19.68 -4.63 16.97
N VAL A 420 -19.45 -5.94 17.07
CA VAL A 420 -18.33 -6.53 17.83
C VAL A 420 -16.97 -6.09 17.31
N ASN A 421 -16.86 -5.69 16.04
CA ASN A 421 -15.62 -5.24 15.43
C ASN A 421 -15.47 -3.71 15.42
N CYS A 422 -16.48 -2.97 15.90
CA CYS A 422 -16.44 -1.51 15.92
C CYS A 422 -15.27 -1.05 16.79
N PRO A 423 -14.37 -0.21 16.27
CA PRO A 423 -13.30 0.38 17.05
C PRO A 423 -13.83 1.12 18.27
N THR A 424 -13.02 1.22 19.32
CA THR A 424 -13.41 1.84 20.60
C THR A 424 -13.77 3.32 20.48
N ASP A 425 -13.34 3.99 19.42
CA ASP A 425 -13.68 5.37 19.07
C ASP A 425 -14.98 5.50 18.24
N GLY A 426 -15.73 4.40 18.07
CA GLY A 426 -17.10 4.41 17.54
C GLY A 426 -17.21 4.59 16.02
N HIS A 427 -16.12 4.43 15.28
CA HIS A 427 -16.14 4.56 13.83
C HIS A 427 -15.03 3.74 13.17
N TYR A 428 -15.25 3.32 11.93
CA TYR A 428 -14.20 2.84 11.05
C TYR A 428 -13.63 3.99 10.22
N LEU A 429 -12.34 3.91 9.93
CA LEU A 429 -11.66 4.75 8.95
C LEU A 429 -11.08 3.85 7.88
N PHE A 430 -11.26 4.20 6.61
CA PHE A 430 -10.74 3.41 5.49
C PHE A 430 -9.96 4.30 4.51
N ASN A 431 -8.82 3.81 4.03
CA ASN A 431 -8.22 4.30 2.79
C ASN A 431 -9.18 3.93 1.64
N THR A 432 -9.61 4.91 0.85
CA THR A 432 -10.77 4.76 -0.03
C THR A 432 -10.58 5.39 -1.40
N ALA A 433 -10.58 4.55 -2.43
CA ALA A 433 -10.66 4.97 -3.81
C ALA A 433 -12.13 5.11 -4.24
N VAL A 434 -12.43 6.21 -4.93
CA VAL A 434 -13.74 6.49 -5.50
C VAL A 434 -13.65 6.75 -6.99
N ALA A 435 -14.72 6.44 -7.73
CA ALA A 435 -14.86 6.82 -9.13
C ALA A 435 -16.12 7.66 -9.35
N PHE A 436 -15.97 8.78 -10.06
CA PHE A 436 -17.08 9.62 -10.50
C PHE A 436 -17.27 9.51 -12.02
N GLY A 437 -18.52 9.52 -12.46
CA GLY A 437 -18.91 9.55 -13.86
C GLY A 437 -18.86 10.95 -14.46
N PRO A 438 -18.91 11.06 -15.80
CA PRO A 438 -18.90 12.33 -16.52
C PRO A 438 -20.15 13.19 -16.28
N ASP A 439 -21.17 12.65 -15.64
CA ASP A 439 -22.37 13.36 -15.17
C ASP A 439 -22.27 13.83 -13.71
N GLY A 440 -21.17 13.50 -13.02
CA GLY A 440 -20.93 13.78 -11.60
C GLY A 440 -21.41 12.68 -10.65
N ALA A 441 -22.00 11.58 -11.13
CA ALA A 441 -22.48 10.51 -10.26
C ALA A 441 -21.32 9.74 -9.62
N LEU A 442 -21.45 9.35 -8.35
CA LEU A 442 -20.53 8.42 -7.68
C LEU A 442 -20.81 7.00 -8.19
N LEU A 443 -19.85 6.40 -8.89
CA LEU A 443 -19.99 5.10 -9.56
C LEU A 443 -19.40 3.94 -8.76
N ALA A 444 -18.36 4.22 -7.97
CA ALA A 444 -17.66 3.20 -7.19
C ALA A 444 -17.05 3.81 -5.93
N LYS A 445 -17.00 2.98 -4.88
CA LYS A 445 -16.30 3.21 -3.62
C LYS A 445 -15.62 1.90 -3.24
N TYR A 446 -14.31 1.91 -3.02
CA TYR A 446 -13.50 0.75 -2.68
C TYR A 446 -12.61 1.07 -1.48
N HIS A 447 -12.68 0.25 -0.44
CA HIS A 447 -11.81 0.33 0.72
C HIS A 447 -10.57 -0.56 0.54
N LYS A 448 -9.38 0.00 0.76
CA LYS A 448 -8.11 -0.73 0.64
C LYS A 448 -8.08 -1.97 1.51
N MET A 449 -7.82 -3.13 0.90
CA MET A 449 -7.80 -4.42 1.58
C MET A 449 -6.45 -4.74 2.21
N GLN A 450 -5.36 -4.26 1.61
CA GLN A 450 -3.99 -4.57 2.02
C GLN A 450 -3.27 -3.28 2.44
N LEU A 451 -3.34 -2.95 3.73
CA LEU A 451 -2.71 -1.73 4.27
C LEU A 451 -1.18 -1.86 4.31
N PHE A 452 -0.48 -0.75 4.06
CA PHE A 452 0.98 -0.66 4.10
C PHE A 452 1.42 0.51 4.99
N HIS A 453 1.65 0.23 6.28
CA HIS A 453 2.01 1.19 7.32
C HIS A 453 0.94 2.26 7.64
N GLU A 454 -0.30 2.02 7.23
CA GLU A 454 -1.45 2.90 7.46
C GLU A 454 -2.22 2.52 8.73
N PHE A 455 -1.54 2.56 9.88
CA PHE A 455 -2.10 2.07 11.16
C PHE A 455 -3.32 2.84 11.66
N HIS A 456 -3.59 4.01 11.11
CA HIS A 456 -4.77 4.79 11.40
C HIS A 456 -6.03 4.27 10.67
N TYR A 457 -5.89 3.44 9.63
CA TYR A 457 -6.99 2.84 8.89
C TYR A 457 -7.32 1.41 9.36
N ASN A 458 -8.58 1.03 9.16
CA ASN A 458 -9.10 -0.30 9.39
C ASN A 458 -9.07 -1.11 8.09
N VAL A 459 -8.90 -2.43 8.20
CA VAL A 459 -9.12 -3.34 7.07
C VAL A 459 -10.61 -3.65 6.96
N PRO A 460 -11.20 -3.64 5.74
CA PRO A 460 -12.60 -4.01 5.56
C PRO A 460 -12.89 -5.41 6.08
N PRO A 461 -14.02 -5.62 6.80
CA PRO A 461 -14.34 -6.92 7.38
C PRO A 461 -14.69 -7.98 6.33
N LYS A 462 -14.96 -7.56 5.08
CA LYS A 462 -15.28 -8.44 3.96
C LYS A 462 -14.48 -8.01 2.73
N PRO A 463 -14.03 -8.97 1.91
CA PRO A 463 -13.43 -8.66 0.62
C PRO A 463 -14.34 -7.82 -0.27
N GLU A 464 -13.83 -6.69 -0.75
CA GLU A 464 -14.53 -5.81 -1.68
C GLU A 464 -14.01 -6.01 -3.10
N LEU A 465 -14.90 -6.41 -4.03
CA LEU A 465 -14.56 -6.62 -5.44
C LEU A 465 -15.32 -5.59 -6.29
N ILE A 466 -14.88 -4.34 -6.20
CA ILE A 466 -15.57 -3.17 -6.75
C ILE A 466 -15.21 -2.96 -8.22
N HIS A 467 -16.26 -2.81 -9.03
CA HIS A 467 -16.16 -2.58 -10.47
C HIS A 467 -17.37 -1.81 -10.97
N PHE A 468 -17.21 -1.12 -12.10
CA PHE A 468 -18.29 -0.39 -12.78
C PHE A 468 -18.09 -0.43 -14.30
N ASP A 469 -19.18 -0.21 -15.05
CA ASP A 469 -19.17 -0.27 -16.51
C ASP A 469 -19.07 1.15 -17.11
N THR A 470 -18.29 1.27 -18.19
CA THR A 470 -18.17 2.49 -19.00
C THR A 470 -18.43 2.16 -20.48
N PRO A 471 -18.65 3.16 -21.36
CA PRO A 471 -18.76 2.92 -22.80
C PRO A 471 -17.55 2.26 -23.45
N PHE A 472 -16.40 2.23 -22.77
CA PHE A 472 -15.15 1.66 -23.27
C PHE A 472 -14.65 0.48 -22.43
N GLY A 473 -15.53 -0.12 -21.63
CA GLY A 473 -15.28 -1.40 -20.94
C GLY A 473 -15.55 -1.34 -19.44
N ARG A 474 -15.46 -2.53 -18.83
CA ARG A 474 -15.58 -2.70 -17.38
C ARG A 474 -14.28 -2.31 -16.69
N MET A 475 -14.41 -1.47 -15.67
CA MET A 475 -13.35 -0.94 -14.84
C MET A 475 -13.36 -1.62 -13.48
N GLY A 476 -12.18 -1.93 -12.94
CA GLY A 476 -12.00 -2.38 -11.56
C GLY A 476 -11.08 -1.43 -10.81
N LEU A 477 -11.22 -1.36 -9.48
CA LEU A 477 -10.40 -0.51 -8.63
C LEU A 477 -9.67 -1.38 -7.59
N PHE A 478 -8.42 -1.02 -7.33
CA PHE A 478 -7.66 -1.43 -6.14
C PHE A 478 -6.58 -0.39 -5.86
N ILE A 479 -5.93 -0.45 -4.69
CA ILE A 479 -5.05 0.62 -4.22
C ILE A 479 -3.70 0.05 -3.80
N CYS A 480 -2.63 0.66 -4.32
CA CYS A 480 -1.23 0.37 -3.98
C CYS A 480 -0.92 -1.12 -3.69
N PHE A 481 -0.67 -1.43 -2.41
CA PHE A 481 -0.18 -2.72 -1.97
C PHE A 481 -1.09 -3.91 -2.36
N ASP A 482 -2.38 -3.68 -2.64
CA ASP A 482 -3.32 -4.67 -3.16
C ASP A 482 -2.81 -5.42 -4.41
N ILE A 483 -1.96 -4.79 -5.23
CA ILE A 483 -1.43 -5.40 -6.47
C ILE A 483 -0.65 -6.69 -6.22
N LEU A 484 -0.04 -6.83 -5.04
CA LEU A 484 0.75 -7.99 -4.63
C LEU A 484 -0.09 -9.14 -4.08
N PHE A 485 -1.41 -9.00 -4.03
CA PHE A 485 -2.34 -9.97 -3.45
C PHE A 485 -3.38 -10.44 -4.46
N LYS A 486 -3.90 -11.64 -4.23
CA LYS A 486 -4.92 -12.22 -5.09
C LYS A 486 -6.21 -11.41 -5.05
N ASN A 487 -6.60 -10.99 -3.84
CA ASN A 487 -7.80 -10.26 -3.54
C ASN A 487 -7.46 -8.82 -3.11
N PRO A 488 -8.03 -7.79 -3.76
CA PRO A 488 -9.01 -7.88 -4.84
C PRO A 488 -8.42 -8.05 -6.26
N ALA A 489 -7.11 -7.81 -6.44
CA ALA A 489 -6.53 -7.47 -7.74
C ALA A 489 -6.81 -8.52 -8.84
N THR A 490 -6.41 -9.77 -8.65
CA THR A 490 -6.61 -10.83 -9.67
C THR A 490 -8.03 -11.40 -9.68
N ASP A 491 -8.73 -11.33 -8.55
CA ASP A 491 -10.11 -11.79 -8.40
C ASP A 491 -11.09 -10.93 -9.23
N LEU A 492 -10.86 -9.61 -9.31
CA LEU A 492 -11.64 -8.70 -10.16
C LEU A 492 -11.63 -9.13 -11.63
N ILE A 493 -10.47 -9.55 -12.13
CA ILE A 493 -10.30 -9.98 -13.51
C ILE A 493 -10.96 -11.33 -13.75
N SER A 494 -10.64 -12.32 -12.91
CA SER A 494 -11.10 -13.69 -13.10
C SER A 494 -12.60 -13.88 -12.86
N LYS A 495 -13.19 -13.15 -11.90
CA LYS A 495 -14.61 -13.31 -11.53
C LYS A 495 -15.53 -12.36 -12.28
N TYR A 496 -15.09 -11.14 -12.60
CA TYR A 496 -15.95 -10.10 -13.19
C TYR A 496 -15.55 -9.69 -14.61
N GLY A 497 -14.48 -10.27 -15.15
CA GLY A 497 -14.05 -10.03 -16.53
C GLY A 497 -13.54 -8.60 -16.77
N VAL A 498 -13.06 -7.93 -15.71
CA VAL A 498 -12.50 -6.58 -15.77
C VAL A 498 -11.37 -6.53 -16.81
N LYS A 499 -11.37 -5.46 -17.62
CA LYS A 499 -10.39 -5.27 -18.71
C LYS A 499 -9.42 -4.13 -18.47
N THR A 500 -9.80 -3.19 -17.60
CA THR A 500 -8.99 -2.04 -17.23
C THR A 500 -9.03 -1.88 -15.72
N MET A 501 -7.86 -1.84 -15.10
CA MET A 501 -7.70 -1.59 -13.67
C MET A 501 -7.30 -0.13 -13.46
N LEU A 502 -7.97 0.51 -12.52
CA LEU A 502 -7.72 1.88 -12.07
C LEU A 502 -6.95 1.78 -10.75
N TYR A 503 -5.75 2.36 -10.72
CA TYR A 503 -4.78 2.06 -9.68
C TYR A 503 -4.14 3.35 -9.14
N PRO A 504 -4.82 4.03 -8.19
CA PRO A 504 -4.17 4.99 -7.30
C PRO A 504 -3.12 4.29 -6.44
N LEU A 505 -1.94 4.86 -6.31
CA LEU A 505 -0.89 4.30 -5.48
C LEU A 505 0.06 5.34 -4.90
N TRP A 506 0.63 5.01 -3.75
CA TRP A 506 1.84 5.59 -3.20
C TRP A 506 2.82 4.44 -2.95
N TRP A 507 3.55 4.07 -3.99
CA TRP A 507 4.46 2.92 -3.97
C TRP A 507 5.85 3.31 -3.51
N PHE A 508 6.54 2.38 -2.85
CA PHE A 508 7.91 2.55 -2.38
C PHE A 508 8.81 1.50 -3.04
N ASP A 509 9.76 1.93 -3.87
CA ASP A 509 10.59 1.01 -4.66
C ASP A 509 11.48 0.12 -3.77
N GLU A 510 11.32 -1.20 -3.94
CA GLU A 510 12.25 -2.23 -3.45
C GLU A 510 13.05 -2.80 -4.62
N LEU A 511 14.33 -2.43 -4.72
CA LEU A 511 15.18 -2.86 -5.83
C LEU A 511 15.73 -4.27 -5.60
N PRO A 512 15.95 -5.07 -6.66
CA PRO A 512 15.85 -4.71 -8.07
C PRO A 512 14.60 -5.26 -8.76
N PHE A 513 13.66 -5.83 -8.00
CA PHE A 513 12.51 -6.57 -8.54
C PHE A 513 11.18 -5.82 -8.43
N LYS A 514 11.05 -4.91 -7.48
CA LYS A 514 9.79 -4.28 -7.10
C LYS A 514 9.88 -2.75 -7.17
N SER A 515 10.54 -2.23 -8.21
CA SER A 515 10.22 -0.86 -8.62
C SER A 515 8.78 -0.79 -9.12
N ALA A 516 8.13 0.36 -8.96
CA ALA A 516 6.72 0.54 -9.29
C ALA A 516 6.44 0.13 -10.74
N ASN A 517 7.27 0.58 -11.69
CA ASN A 517 7.16 0.24 -13.11
C ASN A 517 7.26 -1.27 -13.38
N GLN A 518 8.18 -1.98 -12.71
CA GLN A 518 8.34 -3.43 -12.91
C GLN A 518 7.11 -4.21 -12.45
N VAL A 519 6.59 -3.87 -11.27
CA VAL A 519 5.40 -4.53 -10.71
C VAL A 519 4.19 -4.24 -11.58
N GLN A 520 4.01 -2.98 -11.98
CA GLN A 520 2.87 -2.56 -12.80
C GLN A 520 2.87 -3.18 -14.19
N GLU A 521 4.01 -3.15 -14.91
CA GLU A 521 4.12 -3.74 -16.25
C GLU A 521 3.96 -5.26 -16.19
N GLY A 522 4.70 -5.94 -15.30
CA GLY A 522 4.66 -7.39 -15.16
C GLY A 522 3.26 -7.88 -14.78
N TRP A 523 2.57 -7.16 -13.89
CA TRP A 523 1.20 -7.46 -13.48
C TRP A 523 0.20 -7.28 -14.62
N ALA A 524 0.25 -6.15 -15.33
CA ALA A 524 -0.61 -5.89 -16.48
C ALA A 524 -0.37 -6.93 -17.59
N PHE A 525 0.90 -7.24 -17.90
CA PHE A 525 1.31 -8.23 -18.89
C PHE A 525 0.71 -9.60 -18.61
N THR A 526 0.88 -10.07 -17.37
CA THR A 526 0.47 -11.42 -16.94
C THR A 526 -1.04 -11.59 -16.94
N ASN A 527 -1.75 -10.57 -16.46
CA ASN A 527 -3.20 -10.59 -16.37
C ASN A 527 -3.89 -10.18 -17.68
N GLN A 528 -3.14 -9.67 -18.67
CA GLN A 528 -3.62 -9.20 -19.97
C GLN A 528 -4.73 -8.16 -19.83
N VAL A 529 -4.51 -7.13 -19.02
CA VAL A 529 -5.43 -6.02 -18.81
C VAL A 529 -4.74 -4.69 -19.06
N ASN A 530 -5.52 -3.63 -19.26
CA ASN A 530 -5.00 -2.28 -19.13
C ASN A 530 -4.83 -1.95 -17.63
N LEU A 531 -3.79 -1.20 -17.30
CA LEU A 531 -3.55 -0.70 -15.94
C LEU A 531 -3.23 0.78 -16.03
N LEU A 532 -4.04 1.61 -15.36
CA LEU A 532 -3.84 3.06 -15.25
C LEU A 532 -3.30 3.32 -13.84
N ALA A 533 -1.98 3.41 -13.73
CA ALA A 533 -1.27 3.56 -12.49
C ALA A 533 -0.86 5.02 -12.27
N ALA A 534 -1.39 5.64 -11.21
CA ALA A 534 -1.09 7.01 -10.83
C ALA A 534 -0.36 7.01 -9.48
N ASN A 535 0.97 7.11 -9.52
CA ASN A 535 1.84 7.13 -8.37
C ASN A 535 2.19 8.55 -7.93
N MET A 536 2.67 8.67 -6.69
CA MET A 536 3.23 9.89 -6.15
C MET A 536 4.55 10.29 -6.86
N GLN A 537 4.93 11.56 -6.74
CA GLN A 537 6.23 12.10 -7.17
C GLN A 537 7.08 12.41 -5.93
N PHE A 538 7.64 11.40 -5.26
CA PHE A 538 8.49 11.59 -4.08
C PHE A 538 9.79 10.76 -4.16
N PRO A 539 10.77 11.19 -4.97
CA PRO A 539 11.99 10.44 -5.28
C PRO A 539 12.80 9.99 -4.06
N GLN A 540 12.87 10.78 -2.99
CA GLN A 540 13.64 10.44 -1.77
C GLN A 540 13.16 9.19 -1.02
N SER A 541 11.95 8.73 -1.33
CA SER A 541 11.37 7.51 -0.76
C SER A 541 11.20 6.39 -1.79
N GLY A 542 11.73 6.57 -2.99
CA GLY A 542 11.53 5.64 -4.09
C GLY A 542 10.09 5.65 -4.61
N SER A 543 9.33 6.71 -4.32
CA SER A 543 7.96 6.86 -4.80
C SER A 543 7.94 7.58 -6.13
N ILE A 544 8.14 6.82 -7.20
CA ILE A 544 8.02 7.26 -8.58
C ILE A 544 7.52 6.09 -9.44
N GLY A 545 7.14 6.33 -10.69
CA GLY A 545 6.74 5.25 -11.60
C GLY A 545 5.23 5.14 -11.74
N SER A 546 4.60 6.19 -12.26
CA SER A 546 3.27 6.12 -12.87
C SER A 546 3.37 5.61 -14.31
N GLY A 547 2.27 5.07 -14.83
CA GLY A 547 2.21 4.63 -16.22
C GLY A 547 0.83 4.15 -16.66
N ILE A 548 0.69 4.00 -17.97
CA ILE A 548 -0.47 3.37 -18.61
C ILE A 548 0.04 2.13 -19.35
N TYR A 549 -0.32 0.96 -18.86
CA TYR A 549 0.13 -0.33 -19.40
C TYR A 549 -1.03 -1.03 -20.10
N SER A 550 -0.74 -1.82 -21.14
CA SER A 550 -1.78 -2.52 -21.91
C SER A 550 -1.39 -3.97 -22.19
N GLY A 551 -1.43 -4.81 -21.15
CA GLY A 551 -1.12 -6.23 -21.26
C GLY A 551 0.21 -6.49 -21.96
N GLN A 552 0.19 -7.40 -22.94
CA GLN A 552 1.38 -7.75 -23.73
C GLN A 552 1.78 -6.68 -24.76
N ASN A 553 1.05 -5.56 -24.86
CA ASN A 553 1.52 -4.41 -25.63
C ASN A 553 2.57 -3.58 -24.87
N GLY A 554 2.80 -3.85 -23.59
CA GLY A 554 3.74 -3.10 -22.75
C GLY A 554 3.22 -1.73 -22.29
N PRO A 555 4.10 -0.84 -21.82
CA PRO A 555 3.79 0.53 -21.45
C PRO A 555 3.42 1.34 -22.71
N MET A 556 2.28 2.02 -22.64
CA MET A 556 1.88 3.03 -23.62
C MET A 556 2.61 4.34 -23.36
N ILE A 557 2.82 4.62 -22.08
CA ILE A 557 3.59 5.71 -21.52
C ILE A 557 3.90 5.34 -20.05
N GLU A 558 5.09 5.67 -19.59
CA GLU A 558 5.52 5.47 -18.20
C GLU A 558 6.47 6.60 -17.80
N SER A 559 6.60 6.84 -16.50
CA SER A 559 7.60 7.74 -15.93
C SER A 559 8.85 6.97 -15.54
N ASN A 560 9.95 7.68 -15.25
CA ASN A 560 11.21 7.10 -14.81
C ASN A 560 11.91 8.07 -13.85
N ILE A 561 13.01 7.63 -13.22
CA ILE A 561 13.69 8.42 -12.16
C ILE A 561 14.27 9.75 -12.65
N SER A 562 14.47 9.94 -13.96
CA SER A 562 14.98 11.22 -14.49
C SER A 562 13.91 12.32 -14.56
N GLU A 563 12.65 11.99 -14.30
CA GLU A 563 11.52 12.90 -14.40
C GLU A 563 11.20 13.49 -13.02
N GLU A 564 11.85 14.61 -12.68
CA GLU A 564 11.79 15.23 -11.35
C GLU A 564 10.54 16.09 -11.09
N LYS A 565 9.70 16.34 -12.10
CA LYS A 565 8.54 17.25 -11.99
C LYS A 565 7.22 16.51 -12.02
N ALA A 566 6.19 17.09 -11.41
CA ALA A 566 4.82 16.58 -11.56
C ALA A 566 4.39 16.61 -13.02
N HIS A 567 3.68 15.57 -13.47
CA HIS A 567 3.30 15.46 -14.88
C HIS A 567 2.04 14.63 -15.10
N LEU A 568 1.29 15.03 -16.12
CA LEU A 568 0.13 14.31 -16.64
C LEU A 568 0.56 13.45 -17.83
N MET A 569 0.31 12.15 -17.76
CA MET A 569 0.59 11.22 -18.85
C MET A 569 -0.70 10.79 -19.52
N ILE A 570 -0.77 10.93 -20.83
CA ILE A 570 -1.96 10.66 -21.63
C ILE A 570 -1.62 9.61 -22.69
N ALA A 571 -2.46 8.59 -22.83
CA ALA A 571 -2.32 7.59 -23.89
C ALA A 571 -3.67 7.06 -24.39
N ASP A 572 -3.71 6.63 -25.65
CA ASP A 572 -4.82 5.83 -26.17
C ASP A 572 -4.75 4.39 -25.61
N ILE A 573 -5.83 3.93 -24.98
CA ILE A 573 -5.93 2.54 -24.49
C ILE A 573 -6.85 1.70 -25.39
N PRO A 574 -6.50 0.44 -25.71
CA PRO A 574 -7.40 -0.44 -26.42
C PRO A 574 -8.56 -0.90 -25.51
N ILE A 575 -9.77 -1.01 -26.06
CA ILE A 575 -10.93 -1.55 -25.34
C ILE A 575 -10.72 -3.03 -24.98
N ASP A 576 -10.05 -3.79 -25.85
CA ASP A 576 -9.63 -5.16 -25.58
C ASP A 576 -8.10 -5.29 -25.71
N SER A 577 -7.45 -5.49 -24.56
CA SER A 577 -6.02 -5.72 -24.42
C SER A 577 -5.55 -7.04 -25.05
N LYS A 578 -6.45 -8.00 -25.28
CA LYS A 578 -6.09 -9.35 -25.78
C LYS A 578 -5.97 -9.45 -27.31
N ASN A 579 -6.50 -8.46 -28.05
CA ASN A 579 -6.78 -8.63 -29.48
C ASN A 579 -5.97 -7.71 -30.42
N THR A 580 -4.93 -7.06 -29.93
CA THR A 580 -4.04 -6.28 -30.79
C THR A 580 -2.91 -7.18 -31.28
N GLY A 581 -3.07 -7.78 -32.46
CA GLY A 581 -1.91 -8.29 -33.20
C GLY A 581 -0.83 -7.21 -33.22
N ALA A 582 0.41 -7.57 -32.87
CA ALA A 582 1.55 -6.68 -32.62
C ALA A 582 1.90 -5.68 -33.75
N LYS A 583 1.15 -5.67 -34.85
CA LYS A 583 1.34 -4.85 -36.06
C LYS A 583 0.70 -3.45 -36.03
N CYS A 584 -0.01 -3.05 -34.97
CA CYS A 584 -0.67 -1.73 -34.88
C CYS A 584 -0.21 -0.88 -33.67
N LEU A 585 1.09 -0.87 -33.37
CA LEU A 585 1.70 0.02 -32.37
C LEU A 585 2.13 1.39 -32.92
N ALA A 586 2.29 1.53 -34.25
CA ALA A 586 2.93 2.68 -34.89
C ALA A 586 2.13 4.01 -34.93
N ASN A 587 0.89 4.05 -34.43
CA ASN A 587 0.01 5.24 -34.50
C ASN A 587 -0.68 5.56 -33.15
N ARG A 588 -0.03 5.31 -32.01
CA ARG A 588 -0.63 5.60 -30.70
C ARG A 588 -0.33 7.04 -30.29
N TYR A 589 -1.37 7.79 -29.91
CA TYR A 589 -1.18 9.11 -29.30
C TYR A 589 -0.69 8.89 -27.86
N ASN A 590 0.47 9.41 -27.56
CA ASN A 590 1.01 9.52 -26.22
C ASN A 590 1.57 10.94 -26.02
N LYS A 591 1.22 11.54 -24.88
CA LYS A 591 1.62 12.91 -24.56
C LYS A 591 1.92 12.99 -23.07
N ARG A 592 3.04 13.62 -22.75
CA ARG A 592 3.38 14.03 -21.39
C ARG A 592 3.25 15.54 -21.29
N ILE A 593 2.60 16.00 -20.22
CA ILE A 593 2.47 17.42 -19.91
C ILE A 593 3.10 17.63 -18.54
N VAL A 594 4.25 18.30 -18.52
CA VAL A 594 4.94 18.69 -17.29
C VAL A 594 4.21 19.90 -16.69
N ILE A 595 4.04 19.89 -15.37
CA ILE A 595 3.41 20.98 -14.63
C ILE A 595 4.51 21.76 -13.92
N ASP A 596 5.06 22.76 -14.62
CA ASP A 596 6.33 23.42 -14.23
C ASP A 596 6.30 24.12 -12.87
N ASP A 597 5.12 24.53 -12.40
CA ASP A 597 4.94 25.20 -11.10
C ASP A 597 4.84 24.22 -9.92
N LEU A 598 4.87 22.91 -10.18
CA LEU A 598 4.87 21.84 -9.18
C LEU A 598 6.23 21.13 -9.22
N VAL A 599 7.18 21.64 -8.43
CA VAL A 599 8.56 21.14 -8.38
C VAL A 599 8.80 20.42 -7.05
N ASP A 600 9.34 19.22 -7.16
CA ASP A 600 10.09 18.59 -6.07
C ASP A 600 11.37 17.98 -6.66
N SER A 601 12.44 18.79 -6.74
CA SER A 601 13.75 18.29 -7.18
C SER A 601 14.43 17.64 -5.99
N SER A 602 14.26 16.33 -5.88
CA SER A 602 14.91 15.57 -4.84
C SER A 602 15.60 14.35 -5.44
N GLU A 603 16.77 14.03 -4.90
CA GLU A 603 17.55 12.90 -5.38
C GLU A 603 16.77 11.59 -5.14
N TYR A 604 16.69 10.75 -6.17
CA TYR A 604 16.07 9.45 -6.07
C TYR A 604 16.82 8.55 -5.08
N LYS A 605 16.09 7.96 -4.14
CA LYS A 605 16.60 6.94 -3.21
C LYS A 605 15.58 5.82 -3.10
N PRO A 606 15.94 4.55 -3.39
CA PRO A 606 15.01 3.44 -3.19
C PRO A 606 14.66 3.33 -1.71
N PHE A 607 13.45 2.85 -1.41
CA PHE A 607 13.00 2.68 -0.03
C PHE A 607 13.83 1.61 0.68
N VAL A 608 14.08 0.50 -0.01
CA VAL A 608 14.86 -0.62 0.51
C VAL A 608 15.46 -1.42 -0.64
N SER A 609 16.53 -2.16 -0.37
CA SER A 609 17.03 -3.21 -1.28
C SER A 609 16.48 -4.56 -0.86
N LEU A 610 16.20 -5.41 -1.84
CA LEU A 610 15.66 -6.75 -1.63
C LEU A 610 16.60 -7.53 -0.71
N ASP A 611 16.04 -8.04 0.38
CA ASP A 611 16.77 -8.93 1.27
C ASP A 611 17.13 -10.22 0.53
N LEU A 612 18.42 -10.49 0.36
CA LEU A 612 18.90 -11.69 -0.31
C LEU A 612 19.06 -12.88 0.64
N LYS A 613 18.81 -12.74 1.94
CA LYS A 613 18.79 -13.87 2.86
C LYS A 613 17.80 -14.95 2.38
N GLY A 614 18.25 -16.20 2.46
CA GLY A 614 17.47 -17.34 1.97
C GLY A 614 17.42 -17.49 0.45
N SER A 615 18.16 -16.68 -0.32
CA SER A 615 18.27 -16.80 -1.79
C SER A 615 19.55 -17.52 -2.19
N ALA A 616 19.55 -18.16 -3.37
CA ALA A 616 20.75 -18.68 -4.02
C ALA A 616 21.29 -17.63 -5.01
N LEU A 617 22.59 -17.35 -4.93
CA LEU A 617 23.29 -16.37 -5.77
C LEU A 617 24.35 -17.07 -6.62
N TYR A 618 24.41 -16.70 -7.91
CA TYR A 618 25.43 -17.18 -8.83
C TYR A 618 26.00 -16.03 -9.66
N ARG A 619 27.31 -15.79 -9.54
CA ARG A 619 28.01 -14.73 -10.26
C ARG A 619 28.28 -15.14 -11.70
N LEU A 620 27.83 -14.32 -12.66
CA LEU A 620 28.07 -14.54 -14.09
C LEU A 620 29.55 -14.27 -14.41
N LYS A 621 30.15 -15.09 -15.30
CA LYS A 621 31.56 -15.02 -15.69
C LYS A 621 31.76 -15.40 -17.16
N GLY A 622 32.78 -14.84 -17.81
CA GLY A 622 33.12 -15.15 -19.20
C GLY A 622 32.20 -14.45 -20.21
N GLU A 623 32.30 -14.87 -21.48
CA GLU A 623 31.61 -14.23 -22.62
C GLU A 623 30.29 -14.92 -23.00
N GLN A 624 30.21 -16.23 -22.82
CA GLN A 624 29.00 -17.02 -23.03
C GLN A 624 28.99 -18.15 -22.01
N ASN A 625 27.85 -18.37 -21.36
CA ASN A 625 27.72 -19.42 -20.37
C ASN A 625 26.27 -19.88 -20.22
N SER A 626 26.10 -21.06 -19.63
CA SER A 626 24.82 -21.58 -19.18
C SER A 626 24.96 -22.03 -17.72
N ALA A 627 23.96 -21.75 -16.89
CA ALA A 627 23.97 -22.09 -15.48
C ALA A 627 22.59 -22.56 -15.03
N GLU A 628 22.56 -23.54 -14.11
CA GLU A 628 21.36 -23.94 -13.40
C GLU A 628 21.58 -23.73 -11.90
N VAL A 629 20.69 -22.96 -11.28
CA VAL A 629 20.78 -22.59 -9.86
C VAL A 629 19.46 -22.89 -9.19
N CYS A 630 19.53 -23.54 -8.02
CA CYS A 630 18.35 -23.96 -7.27
C CYS A 630 18.34 -23.40 -5.86
N ASN A 631 17.15 -23.09 -5.36
CA ASN A 631 16.88 -22.71 -3.99
C ASN A 631 15.59 -23.40 -3.52
N ASN A 632 15.64 -24.15 -2.41
CA ASN A 632 14.47 -24.84 -1.85
C ASN A 632 13.64 -25.63 -2.88
N GLY A 633 14.31 -26.37 -3.77
CA GLY A 633 13.69 -27.19 -4.82
C GLY A 633 13.16 -26.42 -6.04
N PHE A 634 13.21 -25.09 -6.03
CA PHE A 634 12.93 -24.25 -7.20
C PHE A 634 14.23 -23.97 -7.96
N CYS A 635 14.28 -24.36 -9.23
CA CYS A 635 15.47 -24.25 -10.07
C CYS A 635 15.24 -23.30 -11.23
N CYS A 636 16.27 -22.54 -11.57
CA CYS A 636 16.28 -21.64 -12.71
C CYS A 636 17.47 -21.92 -13.61
N GLN A 637 17.19 -22.00 -14.91
CA GLN A 637 18.17 -22.13 -15.97
C GLN A 637 18.42 -20.76 -16.59
N LEU A 638 19.69 -20.44 -16.82
CA LEU A 638 20.15 -19.21 -17.43
C LEU A 638 21.02 -19.56 -18.64
N ASP A 639 20.76 -18.92 -19.77
CA ASP A 639 21.62 -18.87 -20.94
C ASP A 639 21.89 -17.41 -21.30
N TYR A 640 23.15 -17.01 -21.49
CA TYR A 640 23.48 -15.66 -21.95
C TYR A 640 24.68 -15.62 -22.89
N SER A 641 24.74 -14.57 -23.71
CA SER A 641 25.87 -14.23 -24.56
C SER A 641 26.16 -12.73 -24.45
N VAL A 642 27.42 -12.34 -24.26
CA VAL A 642 27.86 -10.94 -24.25
C VAL A 642 28.11 -10.43 -25.66
N GLN A 643 28.17 -9.10 -25.82
CA GLN A 643 28.56 -8.47 -27.08
C GLN A 643 30.06 -8.68 -27.37
N ASN A 644 30.42 -8.74 -28.65
CA ASN A 644 31.80 -9.03 -29.07
C ASN A 644 32.80 -8.03 -28.49
N GLY A 645 33.85 -8.53 -27.84
CA GLY A 645 34.91 -7.70 -27.26
C GLY A 645 34.59 -7.08 -25.90
N LEU A 646 33.37 -7.28 -25.38
CA LEU A 646 33.02 -6.94 -24.01
C LEU A 646 33.23 -8.14 -23.08
N SER A 647 33.44 -7.86 -21.81
CA SER A 647 33.58 -8.86 -20.77
C SER A 647 32.80 -8.44 -19.53
N LEU A 648 32.34 -9.41 -18.74
CA LEU A 648 31.78 -9.15 -17.41
C LEU A 648 32.84 -8.69 -16.39
N LYS A 649 34.11 -8.53 -16.79
CA LYS A 649 35.19 -8.01 -15.94
C LYS A 649 34.93 -6.53 -15.60
N GLY A 650 34.56 -6.26 -14.35
CA GLY A 650 34.30 -4.92 -13.82
C GLY A 650 32.81 -4.63 -13.55
N ASN A 651 31.89 -5.48 -14.03
CA ASN A 651 30.46 -5.37 -13.75
C ASN A 651 29.98 -6.62 -13.00
N SER A 652 29.33 -6.42 -11.84
CA SER A 652 28.90 -7.52 -10.98
C SER A 652 27.48 -7.94 -11.31
N TYR A 653 27.36 -8.85 -12.30
CA TYR A 653 26.08 -9.48 -12.65
C TYR A 653 25.88 -10.81 -11.92
N TRP A 654 24.67 -10.99 -11.39
CA TRP A 654 24.29 -12.15 -10.59
C TRP A 654 22.96 -12.72 -11.04
N LEU A 655 22.89 -14.05 -11.10
CA LEU A 655 21.65 -14.81 -11.14
C LEU A 655 21.20 -15.03 -9.69
N ILE A 656 20.01 -14.54 -9.36
CA ILE A 656 19.41 -14.68 -8.02
C ILE A 656 18.16 -15.54 -8.15
N VAL A 657 18.08 -16.60 -7.33
CA VAL A 657 16.99 -17.57 -7.32
C VAL A 657 16.49 -17.76 -5.91
N ALA A 658 15.17 -17.63 -5.71
CA ALA A 658 14.56 -17.82 -4.39
C ALA A 658 13.22 -18.56 -4.50
N ASN A 659 12.99 -19.47 -3.55
CA ASN A 659 11.67 -19.99 -3.21
C ASN A 659 11.52 -19.90 -1.69
N ARG A 660 10.71 -18.94 -1.23
CA ARG A 660 10.60 -18.60 0.17
C ARG A 660 9.19 -18.18 0.53
N SER A 661 8.84 -18.36 1.80
CA SER A 661 7.57 -17.94 2.38
C SER A 661 7.84 -17.28 3.72
N GLY A 662 7.14 -16.18 4.02
CA GLY A 662 7.42 -15.40 5.23
C GLY A 662 8.36 -14.20 5.00
N HIS A 663 8.84 -14.01 3.76
CA HIS A 663 9.67 -12.86 3.40
C HIS A 663 8.82 -11.83 2.64
N GLY A 664 9.10 -10.55 2.85
CA GLY A 664 8.41 -9.46 2.16
C GLY A 664 8.99 -8.11 2.59
N LEU A 665 8.37 -7.02 2.12
CA LEU A 665 8.73 -5.67 2.53
C LEU A 665 8.73 -5.60 4.07
N SER A 666 9.84 -5.13 4.64
CA SER A 666 10.08 -5.03 6.09
C SER A 666 10.23 -6.34 6.89
N GLN A 667 10.59 -7.46 6.26
CA GLN A 667 11.02 -8.79 6.80
C GLN A 667 10.18 -9.47 7.92
N LEU A 668 9.15 -8.84 8.49
CA LEU A 668 8.31 -9.40 9.55
C LEU A 668 6.83 -8.97 9.50
N ARG A 669 6.50 -7.83 8.86
CA ARG A 669 5.13 -7.27 8.91
C ARG A 669 4.25 -7.70 7.74
N TYR A 670 4.82 -7.87 6.56
CA TYR A 670 4.08 -8.28 5.36
C TYR A 670 4.68 -9.54 4.74
N PRO A 671 4.52 -10.69 5.42
CA PRO A 671 5.09 -11.94 4.94
C PRO A 671 4.39 -12.41 3.66
N LEU A 672 5.16 -12.56 2.58
CA LEU A 672 4.70 -13.02 1.28
C LEU A 672 5.32 -14.37 0.93
N CYS A 673 4.65 -15.11 0.06
CA CYS A 673 5.19 -16.26 -0.63
C CYS A 673 5.74 -15.91 -2.02
N GLU A 674 7.05 -16.00 -2.20
CA GLU A 674 7.73 -15.56 -3.41
C GLU A 674 8.53 -16.72 -4.02
N GLU A 675 8.35 -16.94 -5.31
CA GLU A 675 9.23 -17.78 -6.14
C GLU A 675 9.77 -16.88 -7.25
N PHE A 676 11.06 -16.60 -7.31
CA PHE A 676 11.60 -15.75 -8.36
C PHE A 676 12.97 -16.17 -8.84
N CYS A 677 13.24 -15.84 -10.10
CA CYS A 677 14.54 -15.97 -10.71
C CYS A 677 14.82 -14.77 -11.60
N GLY A 678 16.02 -14.20 -11.53
CA GLY A 678 16.42 -13.18 -12.48
C GLY A 678 17.92 -12.89 -12.47
N VAL A 679 18.34 -12.13 -13.48
CA VAL A 679 19.69 -11.60 -13.64
C VAL A 679 19.70 -10.13 -13.27
N PHE A 680 20.60 -9.75 -12.37
CA PHE A 680 20.70 -8.39 -11.83
C PHE A 680 22.12 -7.88 -11.91
N GLN A 681 22.27 -6.60 -12.18
CA GLN A 681 23.49 -5.87 -11.91
C GLN A 681 23.49 -5.46 -10.43
N CYS A 682 24.60 -5.67 -9.73
CA CYS A 682 24.82 -5.15 -8.38
C CYS A 682 25.96 -4.14 -8.40
N GLU A 683 25.97 -3.21 -7.45
CA GLU A 683 27.00 -2.16 -7.38
C GLU A 683 28.38 -2.74 -7.04
N ASP A 684 28.41 -3.83 -6.27
CA ASP A 684 29.62 -4.50 -5.85
C ASP A 684 29.45 -6.04 -5.77
N ASP A 685 30.50 -6.71 -5.29
CA ASP A 685 30.54 -8.17 -5.14
C ASP A 685 29.72 -8.70 -3.95
N SER A 686 29.29 -7.83 -3.02
CA SER A 686 28.40 -8.20 -1.90
C SER A 686 26.94 -8.35 -2.34
N CYS A 687 26.60 -7.70 -3.47
CA CYS A 687 25.26 -7.64 -4.04
C CYS A 687 24.16 -7.27 -3.02
N GLN A 688 24.47 -6.33 -2.11
CA GLN A 688 23.49 -5.79 -1.16
C GLN A 688 22.77 -4.55 -1.69
N SER A 689 23.33 -3.89 -2.71
CA SER A 689 22.76 -2.72 -3.38
C SER A 689 22.74 -2.90 -4.89
N PHE A 690 21.82 -2.17 -5.53
CA PHE A 690 21.51 -2.28 -6.95
C PHE A 690 21.60 -0.90 -7.61
N PRO A 691 22.35 -0.77 -8.72
CA PRO A 691 22.50 0.51 -9.40
C PRO A 691 21.24 0.86 -10.18
N THR A 692 21.00 2.16 -10.36
CA THR A 692 19.92 2.69 -11.23
C THR A 692 20.41 3.10 -12.62
N LYS A 693 21.73 3.07 -12.85
CA LYS A 693 22.38 3.39 -14.11
C LYS A 693 23.57 2.48 -14.36
N SER A 694 23.82 2.23 -15.63
CA SER A 694 24.95 1.45 -16.12
C SER A 694 25.45 2.04 -17.43
N ASN A 695 26.76 2.07 -17.60
CA ASN A 695 27.41 2.74 -18.74
C ASN A 695 27.63 1.80 -19.93
N GLU A 696 27.46 0.49 -19.76
CA GLU A 696 27.79 -0.52 -20.77
C GLU A 696 26.60 -1.46 -21.03
N SER A 697 26.22 -1.60 -22.30
CA SER A 697 25.31 -2.67 -22.74
C SER A 697 26.12 -3.93 -23.01
N ILE A 698 26.22 -4.81 -22.00
CA ILE A 698 27.10 -5.98 -22.06
C ILE A 698 26.47 -7.15 -22.78
N PHE A 699 25.18 -7.38 -22.58
CA PHE A 699 24.51 -8.56 -23.12
C PHE A 699 24.09 -8.35 -24.57
N LYS A 700 24.25 -9.39 -25.38
CA LYS A 700 23.59 -9.51 -26.68
C LYS A 700 22.25 -10.23 -26.54
N ASN A 701 22.25 -11.32 -25.78
CA ASN A 701 21.06 -12.12 -25.48
C ASN A 701 21.12 -12.63 -24.04
N ILE A 702 19.96 -12.69 -23.39
CA ILE A 702 19.76 -13.32 -22.08
C ILE A 702 18.49 -14.17 -22.16
N LYS A 703 18.50 -15.34 -21.54
CA LYS A 703 17.33 -16.21 -21.43
C LYS A 703 17.34 -16.85 -20.04
N ILE A 704 16.22 -16.73 -19.35
CA ILE A 704 15.95 -17.45 -18.10
C ILE A 704 14.73 -18.34 -18.26
N SER A 705 14.76 -19.52 -17.65
CA SER A 705 13.59 -20.39 -17.54
C SER A 705 13.50 -21.08 -16.19
N ALA A 706 12.28 -21.24 -15.67
CA ALA A 706 12.02 -21.89 -14.39
C ALA A 706 10.63 -22.52 -14.37
N LYS A 707 10.42 -23.51 -13.48
CA LYS A 707 9.13 -24.16 -13.26
C LYS A 707 8.52 -23.64 -11.95
N PHE A 708 7.44 -22.88 -12.08
CA PHE A 708 6.77 -22.25 -10.93
C PHE A 708 5.68 -23.15 -10.35
N SER A 709 5.47 -23.07 -9.04
CA SER A 709 4.33 -23.72 -8.36
C SER A 709 3.02 -22.93 -8.51
N THR A 710 3.06 -21.81 -9.23
CA THR A 710 1.98 -20.85 -9.42
C THR A 710 1.81 -20.48 -10.90
N ASN A 711 0.60 -20.09 -11.30
CA ASN A 711 0.31 -19.52 -12.62
C ASN A 711 0.47 -17.97 -12.66
N TYR A 712 0.75 -17.37 -11.50
CA TYR A 712 0.91 -15.93 -11.31
C TYR A 712 2.39 -15.57 -11.35
N VAL A 713 2.95 -15.55 -12.56
CA VAL A 713 4.36 -15.23 -12.83
C VAL A 713 4.43 -13.95 -13.64
N TYR A 714 5.13 -12.96 -13.08
CA TYR A 714 5.24 -11.59 -13.55
C TYR A 714 6.64 -11.36 -14.14
N PRO A 715 6.79 -11.29 -15.47
CA PRO A 715 8.06 -10.97 -16.09
C PRO A 715 8.35 -9.46 -16.00
N SER A 716 9.62 -9.10 -15.81
CA SER A 716 10.08 -7.70 -15.88
C SER A 716 11.50 -7.61 -16.44
N ALA A 717 11.83 -6.49 -17.08
CA ALA A 717 13.20 -6.20 -17.49
C ALA A 717 13.44 -4.69 -17.56
N THR A 718 14.49 -4.20 -16.90
CA THR A 718 14.79 -2.77 -16.79
C THR A 718 16.15 -2.39 -17.34
N THR A 719 16.20 -1.17 -17.87
CA THR A 719 17.42 -0.46 -18.25
C THR A 719 17.65 0.73 -17.31
N ASN A 720 18.58 1.61 -17.68
CA ASN A 720 18.88 2.86 -17.00
C ASN A 720 17.63 3.64 -16.62
N ASP A 721 17.73 4.32 -15.47
CA ASP A 721 16.66 5.11 -14.89
C ASP A 721 15.42 4.28 -14.49
N LEU A 722 15.59 2.96 -14.31
CA LEU A 722 14.54 1.99 -14.01
C LEU A 722 13.41 1.96 -15.06
N LYS A 723 13.72 2.39 -16.29
CA LYS A 723 12.82 2.31 -17.43
C LYS A 723 12.67 0.86 -17.89
N GLN A 724 11.50 0.47 -18.38
CA GLN A 724 11.31 -0.89 -18.90
C GLN A 724 11.99 -1.04 -20.28
N ILE A 725 12.65 -2.18 -20.47
CA ILE A 725 13.18 -2.58 -21.78
C ILE A 725 11.99 -2.87 -22.69
N SER A 726 12.04 -2.36 -23.92
CA SER A 726 10.94 -2.52 -24.89
C SER A 726 10.52 -3.99 -25.06
N MET A 727 9.22 -4.26 -24.88
CA MET A 727 8.58 -5.57 -25.07
C MET A 727 8.82 -6.19 -26.45
N HIS A 728 9.21 -5.39 -27.46
CA HIS A 728 9.61 -5.91 -28.77
C HIS A 728 10.86 -6.79 -28.75
N LYS A 729 11.71 -6.62 -27.73
CA LYS A 729 12.91 -7.44 -27.51
C LYS A 729 12.62 -8.70 -26.69
N TRP A 730 11.40 -8.83 -26.16
CA TRP A 730 11.02 -9.90 -25.25
C TRP A 730 10.46 -11.10 -26.02
N ILE A 731 10.91 -12.29 -25.64
CA ILE A 731 10.29 -13.55 -25.99
C ILE A 731 9.88 -14.23 -24.70
N HIS A 732 8.59 -14.15 -24.40
CA HIS A 732 8.00 -14.77 -23.22
C HIS A 732 7.16 -15.99 -23.62
N ARG A 733 7.37 -17.13 -22.94
CA ARG A 733 6.58 -18.36 -23.12
C ARG A 733 6.09 -18.84 -21.76
N ASP A 734 4.77 -18.99 -21.65
CA ASP A 734 4.10 -19.48 -20.46
C ASP A 734 2.84 -20.21 -20.88
N SER A 735 2.73 -21.49 -20.54
CA SER A 735 1.56 -22.31 -20.87
C SER A 735 0.38 -22.11 -19.92
N LYS A 736 0.55 -21.30 -18.86
CA LYS A 736 -0.40 -21.08 -17.77
C LYS A 736 -0.82 -22.38 -17.05
N GLN A 737 0.05 -23.38 -17.07
CA GLN A 737 -0.09 -24.63 -16.33
C GLN A 737 0.93 -24.69 -15.20
N ILE A 738 0.48 -25.06 -14.00
CA ILE A 738 1.34 -25.19 -12.83
C ILE A 738 2.41 -26.25 -13.10
N GLY A 739 3.65 -25.94 -12.75
CA GLY A 739 4.80 -26.82 -12.98
C GLY A 739 5.29 -26.85 -14.44
N SER A 740 4.64 -26.12 -15.35
CA SER A 740 5.19 -25.88 -16.68
C SER A 740 6.35 -24.90 -16.63
N GLU A 741 7.25 -25.03 -17.60
CA GLU A 741 8.39 -24.13 -17.73
C GLU A 741 7.91 -22.78 -18.25
N VAL A 742 8.25 -21.72 -17.52
CA VAL A 742 8.06 -20.32 -17.94
C VAL A 742 9.42 -19.80 -18.39
N THR A 743 9.47 -19.16 -19.55
CA THR A 743 10.71 -18.62 -20.14
C THR A 743 10.55 -17.14 -20.44
N LEU A 744 11.58 -16.36 -20.10
CA LEU A 744 11.76 -14.99 -20.55
C LEU A 744 13.12 -14.89 -21.26
N SER A 745 13.13 -14.38 -22.47
CA SER A 745 14.36 -14.10 -23.22
C SER A 745 14.36 -12.70 -23.78
N LEU A 746 15.49 -12.02 -23.65
CA LEU A 746 15.77 -10.75 -24.31
C LEU A 746 16.74 -11.01 -25.46
N GLN A 747 16.39 -10.54 -26.66
CA GLN A 747 17.20 -10.65 -27.88
C GLN A 747 17.55 -9.29 -28.44
N ASP A 748 18.67 -9.22 -29.17
CA ASP A 748 19.15 -8.00 -29.83
C ASP A 748 19.22 -6.80 -28.88
N ILE A 749 19.79 -7.04 -27.69
CA ILE A 749 19.93 -6.03 -26.64
C ILE A 749 21.03 -5.06 -27.05
N ASP A 750 20.68 -3.78 -27.13
CA ASP A 750 21.55 -2.65 -27.48
C ASP A 750 21.58 -1.56 -26.37
N GLU A 751 20.90 -1.80 -25.25
CA GLU A 751 20.84 -0.93 -24.07
C GLU A 751 21.31 -1.69 -22.81
N PRO A 752 21.75 -1.00 -21.74
CA PRO A 752 22.14 -1.68 -20.50
C PRO A 752 20.98 -2.44 -19.87
N VAL A 753 21.26 -3.60 -19.25
CA VAL A 753 20.25 -4.37 -18.51
C VAL A 753 20.59 -4.26 -17.03
N LEU A 754 19.76 -3.57 -16.25
CA LEU A 754 19.95 -3.51 -14.79
C LEU A 754 19.32 -4.71 -14.11
N SER A 755 18.15 -5.11 -14.58
CA SER A 755 17.40 -6.25 -14.05
C SER A 755 16.62 -6.95 -15.15
N MET A 756 16.51 -8.27 -15.04
CA MET A 756 15.61 -9.09 -15.86
C MET A 756 15.17 -10.27 -15.01
N GLY A 757 13.87 -10.49 -14.84
CA GLY A 757 13.40 -11.54 -13.95
C GLY A 757 11.99 -12.04 -14.21
N LEU A 758 11.74 -13.25 -13.70
CA LEU A 758 10.43 -13.87 -13.58
C LEU A 758 10.11 -13.93 -12.08
N TYR A 759 9.07 -13.21 -11.67
CA TYR A 759 8.66 -13.11 -10.27
C TYR A 759 7.29 -13.75 -10.06
N GLY A 760 7.24 -14.83 -9.30
CA GLY A 760 6.06 -15.65 -9.06
C GLY A 760 5.46 -15.41 -7.66
N ARG A 761 4.14 -15.28 -7.60
CA ARG A 761 3.38 -15.18 -6.34
C ARG A 761 2.60 -16.46 -6.06
N CYS A 762 2.89 -17.09 -4.93
CA CYS A 762 2.21 -18.30 -4.45
C CYS A 762 1.16 -17.94 -3.39
N TYR A 763 0.09 -17.26 -3.80
CA TYR A 763 -0.94 -16.73 -2.91
C TYR A 763 -1.52 -17.73 -1.90
N ASP A 764 -1.68 -18.99 -2.30
CA ASP A 764 -2.25 -20.03 -1.42
C ASP A 764 -1.31 -20.43 -0.26
N ARG A 765 -0.04 -20.00 -0.32
CA ARG A 765 1.00 -20.20 0.69
C ARG A 765 1.33 -18.91 1.44
N ASP A 766 0.66 -17.80 1.15
CA ASP A 766 0.83 -16.59 1.94
C ASP A 766 0.40 -16.89 3.40
N PRO A 767 1.23 -16.56 4.39
CA PRO A 767 0.84 -16.70 5.79
C PRO A 767 -0.33 -15.76 6.12
N PRO A 768 -1.07 -16.03 7.21
CA PRO A 768 -2.21 -15.21 7.58
C PRO A 768 -1.76 -13.77 7.83
N TYR A 769 -2.34 -12.82 7.10
CA TYR A 769 -2.20 -11.40 7.40
C TYR A 769 -2.77 -11.14 8.79
N ARG A 770 -1.96 -10.56 9.68
CA ARG A 770 -2.37 -10.07 10.99
C ARG A 770 -2.10 -8.59 11.00
N GLN A 771 -3.17 -7.80 11.13
CA GLN A 771 -3.05 -6.36 11.34
C GLN A 771 -2.47 -6.09 12.72
#